data_AF-A0A8C3UI60-F1
#
_entry.id   AF-A0A8C3UI60-F1
#
_cell.length_a   1.000
_cell.length_b   1.000
_cell.length_c   1.000
_cell.angle_alpha   90.00
_cell.angle_beta   90.00
_cell.angle_gamma   90.00
#
_symmetry.space_group_name_H-M   'P 1'
#
loop_
_entity.id
_entity.type
_entity.pdbx_description
1 polymer ?
#
loop_
_entity_poly.entity_id
_entity_poly.type
_entity_poly.pdbx_seq_one_letter_code
_entity_poly.pdbx_strand_id
1 'polypeptide(L)'
;MVSKEQLGMSLLSSVQERLISPGQRWKSHCFPSVAWADALTQSLYFTGDQSRMFLPAAEPLPALSCLFLQVSAAGPKQSILLPCPPEVVFQNYTPGEVYEVPVVLRNRDKVPHLVKVTLESSLYFQLVGPNDAFRKVPPGLFTTVRIVFTPGQNKDYFHRLLCITEMEEFIVPIRAIGTRALLDFPDQLDFSQCPVKYSTEKTLLVRNTGNQEAHYQLSTQSPFSVIPAMGTLGVGDSMQVTVEFLPLRTGDFSASLVVHYDTGENTHTSLLGRAVDLHIKLDRNTVTLEETYITLSNRATVLIHNLSDITACFQWKAVGTQGEEDQLKLRWKKDELSDFLKECEVDITGQERFALLTRSLQSERAKVREDAMLFCNDIFSLEPKEGEIRPHCSAEISVFFKPQEARVYKQAVYCDISGRENRLPLHLTGEGLGPQLRFSFEELHVVGVLVRATHRYEATLFNKGPIKAPFSLLPPTTAMGSCFTFLPQEGIVAPGSLQAIQIFFCPTMLGEFQEEFRFHVTGSPKPVTLTIRGCVKGPTFHFNVPALHFGDVSFGFPHTLECRLFNTSLAHMAVNLRIAGDGSGEFSVDSFTQMQRDSNQSWRKEARGPLEPREFAIKPSTTVIRALGWQDLKITLCSNTVREYKLELVVDVVGVGNRWLALPLTARYQGFPCSPHGEMPPSHSQA
;
A
#
# COMPACT_ATOMS: atom_id res chain seq x y z
N MET A 1 -36.85 47.14 -32.28
CA MET A 1 -35.92 46.48 -33.23
C MET A 1 -35.73 45.07 -32.70
N VAL A 2 -36.46 44.02 -33.11
CA VAL A 2 -37.03 43.61 -34.41
C VAL A 2 -35.98 43.31 -35.48
N SER A 3 -35.54 42.05 -35.49
CA SER A 3 -35.28 41.18 -36.67
C SER A 3 -34.90 39.78 -36.10
N LYS A 4 -35.61 38.66 -36.32
CA LYS A 4 -35.85 37.92 -37.59
C LYS A 4 -34.55 37.67 -38.36
N GLU A 5 -34.25 36.52 -38.97
CA GLU A 5 -34.86 35.17 -39.05
C GLU A 5 -33.86 34.31 -39.86
N GLN A 6 -33.79 32.99 -39.66
CA GLN A 6 -34.03 32.00 -40.75
C GLN A 6 -33.75 30.55 -40.33
N LEU A 7 -34.63 29.66 -40.81
CA LEU A 7 -34.49 28.20 -40.76
C LEU A 7 -33.65 27.68 -41.94
N GLY A 8 -33.11 26.47 -41.81
CA GLY A 8 -32.65 25.64 -42.91
C GLY A 8 -32.89 24.15 -42.60
N MET A 9 -33.92 23.56 -43.21
CA MET A 9 -34.25 22.12 -43.17
C MET A 9 -34.65 21.70 -44.60
N SER A 10 -34.59 20.39 -44.92
CA SER A 10 -34.78 19.76 -46.26
C SER A 10 -33.50 19.60 -47.11
N LEU A 11 -33.31 18.58 -47.97
CA LEU A 11 -34.06 17.32 -48.22
C LEU A 11 -33.16 16.28 -48.94
N LEU A 12 -33.65 15.02 -49.00
CA LEU A 12 -33.17 13.80 -49.68
C LEU A 12 -32.45 13.95 -51.04
N SER A 13 -31.49 13.04 -51.36
CA SER A 13 -31.68 11.89 -52.30
C SER A 13 -30.41 11.40 -53.07
N SER A 14 -30.49 10.15 -53.58
CA SER A 14 -29.58 9.43 -54.52
C SER A 14 -28.16 9.09 -54.02
N VAL A 15 -27.74 7.81 -53.87
CA VAL A 15 -27.70 6.62 -54.75
C VAL A 15 -26.46 6.58 -55.65
N GLN A 16 -25.57 5.60 -55.38
CA GLN A 16 -24.84 4.90 -56.44
C GLN A 16 -24.45 3.47 -56.01
N GLU A 17 -25.07 2.47 -56.62
CA GLU A 17 -24.72 1.05 -56.48
C GLU A 17 -23.60 0.65 -57.46
N ARG A 18 -22.82 -0.39 -57.13
CA ARG A 18 -22.21 -1.29 -58.14
C ARG A 18 -22.16 -2.75 -57.70
N LEU A 19 -22.72 -3.60 -58.56
CA LEU A 19 -22.65 -5.08 -58.57
C LEU A 19 -21.31 -5.52 -59.26
N ILE A 20 -20.89 -6.79 -59.28
CA ILE A 20 -21.57 -8.07 -59.01
C ILE A 20 -20.58 -9.15 -58.45
N SER A 21 -21.05 -10.39 -58.32
CA SER A 21 -20.41 -11.63 -57.80
C SER A 21 -19.87 -12.54 -58.95
N PRO A 22 -19.67 -13.89 -58.90
CA PRO A 22 -19.82 -14.91 -57.83
C PRO A 22 -18.76 -16.06 -57.75
N GLY A 23 -18.90 -17.00 -56.79
CA GLY A 23 -18.18 -18.30 -56.78
C GLY A 23 -18.56 -19.28 -55.64
N GLN A 24 -19.09 -20.47 -55.99
CA GLN A 24 -19.61 -21.56 -55.12
C GLN A 24 -18.49 -22.34 -54.33
N ARG A 25 -18.69 -23.36 -53.45
CA ARG A 25 -19.82 -24.29 -53.16
C ARG A 25 -19.63 -25.03 -51.79
N TRP A 26 -20.64 -25.78 -51.34
CA TRP A 26 -20.71 -26.55 -50.08
C TRP A 26 -19.96 -27.91 -50.09
N LYS A 27 -19.69 -28.49 -48.89
CA LYS A 27 -20.12 -29.87 -48.49
C LYS A 27 -19.94 -30.20 -47.00
N SER A 28 -20.55 -31.31 -46.57
CA SER A 28 -20.88 -31.71 -45.18
C SER A 28 -20.35 -33.11 -44.78
N HIS A 29 -20.63 -33.51 -43.52
CA HIS A 29 -20.41 -34.85 -42.88
C HIS A 29 -18.99 -35.18 -42.38
N CYS A 30 -18.75 -36.09 -41.42
CA CYS A 30 -19.45 -36.57 -40.19
C CYS A 30 -18.44 -37.48 -39.41
N PHE A 31 -18.59 -37.59 -38.08
CA PHE A 31 -18.17 -38.65 -37.11
C PHE A 31 -17.40 -39.91 -37.60
N PRO A 32 -16.46 -40.46 -36.78
CA PRO A 32 -16.87 -41.34 -35.67
C PRO A 32 -16.02 -41.34 -34.38
N SER A 33 -16.53 -42.03 -33.36
CA SER A 33 -15.95 -42.33 -32.05
C SER A 33 -15.23 -43.70 -32.01
N VAL A 34 -14.17 -43.84 -31.20
CA VAL A 34 -13.82 -45.10 -30.50
C VAL A 34 -13.18 -44.74 -29.14
N ALA A 35 -13.48 -45.52 -28.10
CA ALA A 35 -12.86 -45.42 -26.77
C ALA A 35 -12.10 -46.71 -26.43
N TRP A 36 -10.99 -46.61 -25.69
CA TRP A 36 -10.35 -47.71 -24.95
C TRP A 36 -9.73 -47.15 -23.66
N ALA A 37 -9.75 -47.95 -22.59
CA ALA A 37 -9.11 -47.67 -21.31
C ALA A 37 -7.82 -48.52 -21.18
N ASP A 38 -6.87 -48.10 -20.33
CA ASP A 38 -6.55 -48.85 -19.10
C ASP A 38 -5.46 -48.16 -18.25
N ALA A 39 -5.29 -48.64 -17.01
CA ALA A 39 -4.54 -48.01 -15.92
C ALA A 39 -3.11 -48.57 -15.72
N LEU A 40 -2.33 -47.95 -14.80
CA LEU A 40 -1.39 -48.56 -13.83
C LEU A 40 -0.78 -47.43 -12.94
N THR A 41 -1.22 -47.13 -11.70
CA THR A 41 -0.86 -47.63 -10.34
C THR A 41 0.55 -47.40 -9.73
N GLN A 42 0.53 -47.05 -8.42
CA GLN A 42 1.52 -47.32 -7.33
C GLN A 42 2.80 -46.45 -7.22
N SER A 43 3.37 -46.16 -6.02
CA SER A 43 3.00 -46.44 -4.61
C SER A 43 3.83 -45.61 -3.57
N LEU A 44 3.56 -45.83 -2.25
CA LEU A 44 4.31 -45.51 -0.99
C LEU A 44 3.55 -44.55 -0.03
N TYR A 45 2.80 -44.98 1.01
CA TYR A 45 3.11 -45.75 2.26
C TYR A 45 3.92 -44.97 3.34
N PHE A 46 3.77 -45.12 4.68
CA PHE A 46 2.64 -45.37 5.63
C PHE A 46 3.19 -45.41 7.10
N THR A 47 2.56 -44.74 8.07
CA THR A 47 2.57 -44.97 9.56
C THR A 47 1.53 -44.00 10.18
N GLY A 48 0.68 -44.27 11.20
CA GLY A 48 0.81 -45.05 12.45
C GLY A 48 1.09 -44.05 13.61
N ASP A 49 0.32 -43.89 14.70
CA ASP A 49 -0.70 -44.74 15.37
C ASP A 49 -1.72 -43.91 16.24
N GLN A 50 -2.57 -44.59 17.03
CA GLN A 50 -3.85 -44.13 17.63
C GLN A 50 -3.82 -43.39 18.99
N SER A 51 -4.89 -42.62 19.27
CA SER A 51 -5.55 -42.46 20.60
C SER A 51 -6.99 -41.94 20.44
N ARG A 52 -7.93 -42.34 21.32
CA ARG A 52 -9.41 -42.14 21.18
C ARG A 52 -10.04 -41.38 22.36
N MET A 53 -11.32 -41.00 22.17
CA MET A 53 -12.35 -40.54 23.15
C MET A 53 -12.43 -39.02 23.41
N PHE A 54 -13.60 -38.37 23.52
CA PHE A 54 -15.01 -38.77 23.29
C PHE A 54 -15.86 -37.47 23.15
N LEU A 55 -16.77 -37.39 22.17
CA LEU A 55 -18.02 -36.59 22.21
C LEU A 55 -18.98 -37.13 21.10
N PRO A 56 -20.32 -37.03 21.24
CA PRO A 56 -21.26 -37.79 20.41
C PRO A 56 -21.58 -37.11 19.06
N ALA A 57 -21.66 -37.92 18.01
CA ALA A 57 -22.25 -37.51 16.74
C ALA A 57 -23.77 -37.73 16.79
N ALA A 58 -24.55 -36.70 16.46
CA ALA A 58 -25.98 -36.84 16.23
C ALA A 58 -26.23 -37.37 14.81
N GLU A 59 -27.13 -38.35 14.68
CA GLU A 59 -27.50 -38.93 13.39
C GLU A 59 -28.34 -37.95 12.55
N PRO A 60 -28.14 -37.90 11.21
CA PRO A 60 -28.98 -37.11 10.34
C PRO A 60 -30.34 -37.78 10.13
N LEU A 61 -31.42 -37.13 10.57
CA LEU A 61 -32.79 -37.53 10.25
C LEU A 61 -33.06 -37.40 8.73
N PRO A 62 -33.55 -38.44 8.05
CA PRO A 62 -33.83 -38.37 6.62
C PRO A 62 -35.09 -37.53 6.34
N ALA A 63 -34.96 -36.60 5.40
CA ALA A 63 -36.10 -35.84 4.88
C ALA A 63 -37.07 -36.77 4.13
N LEU A 64 -38.29 -36.94 4.64
CA LEU A 64 -39.39 -37.58 3.92
C LEU A 64 -39.98 -36.60 2.90
N SER A 65 -39.32 -36.49 1.75
CA SER A 65 -39.90 -35.87 0.56
C SER A 65 -41.15 -36.66 0.15
N CYS A 66 -42.30 -35.98 0.05
CA CYS A 66 -43.51 -36.55 -0.54
C CYS A 66 -43.31 -36.82 -2.03
N LEU A 67 -42.75 -37.99 -2.35
CA LEU A 67 -42.84 -38.55 -3.69
C LEU A 67 -44.32 -38.83 -3.98
N PHE A 68 -44.87 -38.10 -4.95
CA PHE A 68 -46.12 -38.48 -5.59
C PHE A 68 -45.93 -39.82 -6.30
N LEU A 69 -46.17 -40.90 -5.56
CA LEU A 69 -46.40 -42.22 -6.13
C LEU A 69 -47.71 -42.15 -6.92
N GLN A 70 -47.58 -41.87 -8.23
CA GLN A 70 -48.57 -42.22 -9.23
C GLN A 70 -48.70 -43.75 -9.26
N VAL A 71 -49.37 -44.31 -8.26
CA VAL A 71 -49.89 -45.67 -8.34
C VAL A 71 -50.92 -45.65 -9.45
N SER A 72 -50.59 -46.27 -10.58
CA SER A 72 -51.53 -46.50 -11.67
C SER A 72 -52.81 -47.08 -11.10
N ALA A 73 -53.93 -46.41 -11.34
CA ALA A 73 -55.22 -46.83 -10.81
C ALA A 73 -55.61 -48.20 -11.38
N ALA A 74 -55.31 -49.25 -10.63
CA ALA A 74 -56.22 -50.38 -10.58
C ALA A 74 -57.58 -49.80 -10.18
N GLY A 75 -58.53 -49.79 -11.13
CA GLY A 75 -59.82 -49.14 -10.94
C GLY A 75 -60.43 -49.58 -9.61
N PRO A 76 -61.01 -48.66 -8.83
CA PRO A 76 -61.42 -48.96 -7.47
C PRO A 76 -62.34 -50.18 -7.50
N LYS A 77 -62.03 -51.21 -6.69
CA LYS A 77 -63.03 -52.20 -6.31
C LYS A 77 -64.21 -51.40 -5.80
N GLN A 78 -65.32 -51.42 -6.54
CA GLN A 78 -66.50 -50.64 -6.16
C GLN A 78 -66.95 -51.17 -4.81
N SER A 79 -66.82 -50.35 -3.77
CA SER A 79 -67.22 -50.75 -2.43
C SER A 79 -68.71 -51.08 -2.44
N ILE A 80 -69.03 -52.21 -1.83
CA ILE A 80 -70.37 -52.81 -1.81
C ILE A 80 -71.35 -51.83 -1.15
N LEU A 81 -70.88 -51.17 -0.09
CA LEU A 81 -71.50 -49.99 0.49
C LEU A 81 -70.77 -48.72 0.03
N LEU A 82 -71.54 -47.68 -0.29
CA LEU A 82 -71.01 -46.32 -0.40
C LEU A 82 -71.44 -45.49 0.82
N PRO A 83 -70.50 -44.97 1.64
CA PRO A 83 -70.79 -43.94 2.62
C PRO A 83 -71.02 -42.57 1.97
N CYS A 84 -72.03 -41.85 2.44
CA CYS A 84 -72.34 -40.48 2.06
C CYS A 84 -72.67 -39.66 3.32
N PRO A 85 -71.85 -38.65 3.70
CA PRO A 85 -70.59 -38.25 3.05
C PRO A 85 -69.47 -39.32 3.22
N PRO A 86 -68.42 -39.30 2.38
CA PRO A 86 -67.29 -40.22 2.49
C PRO A 86 -66.30 -39.87 3.61
N GLU A 87 -66.34 -38.63 4.10
CA GLU A 87 -65.62 -38.13 5.28
C GLU A 87 -66.59 -37.21 6.05
N VAL A 88 -66.53 -37.24 7.37
CA VAL A 88 -67.38 -36.43 8.25
C VAL A 88 -66.54 -35.30 8.82
N VAL A 89 -66.82 -34.06 8.42
CA VAL A 89 -66.09 -32.88 8.89
C VAL A 89 -67.02 -31.98 9.72
N PHE A 90 -66.66 -31.75 10.98
CA PHE A 90 -67.22 -30.71 11.83
C PHE A 90 -66.30 -29.48 11.75
N GLN A 91 -66.87 -28.31 11.46
CA GLN A 91 -66.16 -27.03 11.39
C GLN A 91 -66.96 -25.99 12.19
N ASN A 92 -66.29 -24.95 12.69
CA ASN A 92 -66.93 -23.81 13.37
C ASN A 92 -67.82 -24.21 14.57
N TYR A 93 -67.42 -25.25 15.32
CA TYR A 93 -68.12 -25.66 16.53
C TYR A 93 -67.71 -24.83 17.74
N THR A 94 -68.64 -24.64 18.66
CA THR A 94 -68.39 -24.04 19.98
C THR A 94 -68.30 -25.15 21.05
N PRO A 95 -67.37 -25.06 22.02
CA PRO A 95 -67.28 -26.02 23.11
C PRO A 95 -68.57 -26.12 23.92
N GLY A 96 -69.00 -27.35 24.23
CA GLY A 96 -70.20 -27.64 25.01
C GLY A 96 -71.51 -27.74 24.21
N GLU A 97 -71.55 -27.28 22.96
CA GLU A 97 -72.68 -27.56 22.06
C GLU A 97 -72.64 -29.00 21.53
N VAL A 98 -73.77 -29.45 20.95
CA VAL A 98 -73.95 -30.83 20.46
C VAL A 98 -74.31 -30.79 18.98
N TYR A 99 -73.45 -31.37 18.15
CA TYR A 99 -73.60 -31.41 16.70
C TYR A 99 -73.92 -32.83 16.24
N GLU A 100 -74.89 -32.99 15.33
CA GLU A 100 -75.31 -34.31 14.82
C GLU A 100 -75.16 -34.36 13.29
N VAL A 101 -74.39 -35.32 12.78
CA VAL A 101 -74.22 -35.55 11.33
C VAL A 101 -74.69 -36.96 10.96
N PRO A 102 -75.64 -37.10 10.01
CA PRO A 102 -76.05 -38.40 9.49
C PRO A 102 -75.09 -38.91 8.40
N VAL A 103 -74.51 -40.09 8.62
CA VAL A 103 -73.80 -40.87 7.61
C VAL A 103 -74.76 -41.89 6.99
N VAL A 104 -74.97 -41.80 5.68
CA VAL A 104 -75.83 -42.70 4.91
C VAL A 104 -74.97 -43.77 4.25
N LEU A 105 -75.16 -45.02 4.64
CA LEU A 105 -74.50 -46.19 4.04
C LEU A 105 -75.46 -46.83 3.04
N ARG A 106 -75.20 -46.67 1.74
CA ARG A 106 -76.05 -47.18 0.66
C ARG A 106 -75.48 -48.46 0.05
N ASN A 107 -76.27 -49.52 0.02
CA ASN A 107 -75.92 -50.77 -0.67
C ASN A 107 -76.08 -50.58 -2.19
N ARG A 108 -74.98 -50.75 -2.93
CA ARG A 108 -74.94 -50.65 -4.40
C ARG A 108 -74.93 -52.00 -5.10
N ASP A 109 -74.80 -53.09 -4.34
CA ASP A 109 -74.82 -54.46 -4.87
C ASP A 109 -76.26 -55.00 -5.02
N LYS A 110 -76.38 -56.12 -5.74
CA LYS A 110 -77.63 -56.83 -6.05
C LYS A 110 -78.08 -57.77 -4.93
N VAL A 111 -77.28 -57.95 -3.87
CA VAL A 111 -77.54 -58.82 -2.73
C VAL A 111 -77.73 -57.99 -1.45
N PRO A 112 -78.65 -58.34 -0.53
CA PRO A 112 -78.77 -57.67 0.76
C PRO A 112 -77.57 -57.96 1.68
N HIS A 113 -76.83 -56.92 2.07
CA HIS A 113 -75.62 -57.07 2.88
C HIS A 113 -75.86 -56.79 4.36
N LEU A 114 -75.17 -57.51 5.23
CA LEU A 114 -75.19 -57.30 6.67
C LEU A 114 -74.09 -56.31 7.07
N VAL A 115 -74.48 -55.22 7.72
CA VAL A 115 -73.59 -54.09 8.04
C VAL A 115 -73.49 -53.91 9.55
N LYS A 116 -72.28 -54.02 10.09
CA LYS A 116 -71.95 -53.63 11.45
C LYS A 116 -71.22 -52.29 11.41
N VAL A 117 -71.72 -51.31 12.14
CA VAL A 117 -71.08 -49.99 12.25
C VAL A 117 -70.63 -49.81 13.68
N THR A 118 -69.33 -49.56 13.87
CA THR A 118 -68.72 -49.37 15.17
C THR A 118 -67.96 -48.05 15.22
N LEU A 119 -67.94 -47.46 16.41
CA LEU A 119 -67.20 -46.25 16.73
C LEU A 119 -66.35 -46.58 17.96
N GLU A 120 -65.07 -46.27 17.92
CA GLU A 120 -64.21 -46.44 19.11
C GLU A 120 -64.69 -45.49 20.22
N SER A 121 -64.56 -45.93 21.49
CA SER A 121 -65.05 -45.17 22.63
C SER A 121 -64.33 -43.82 22.75
N SER A 122 -65.09 -42.74 22.64
CA SER A 122 -64.60 -41.36 22.71
C SER A 122 -65.42 -40.55 23.69
N LEU A 123 -64.76 -39.60 24.37
CA LEU A 123 -65.43 -38.64 25.25
C LEU A 123 -66.20 -37.56 24.45
N TYR A 124 -65.88 -37.41 23.16
CA TYR A 124 -66.38 -36.32 22.30
C TYR A 124 -67.26 -36.82 21.16
N PHE A 125 -67.06 -38.05 20.68
CA PHE A 125 -67.86 -38.63 19.60
C PHE A 125 -68.71 -39.81 20.13
N GLN A 126 -70.00 -39.78 19.83
CA GLN A 126 -70.96 -40.82 20.18
C GLN A 126 -71.73 -41.27 18.94
N LEU A 127 -72.07 -42.55 18.90
CA LEU A 127 -72.87 -43.13 17.83
C LEU A 127 -74.32 -43.25 18.30
N VAL A 128 -75.25 -42.57 17.62
CA VAL A 128 -76.67 -42.56 17.97
C VAL A 128 -77.40 -43.63 17.17
N GLY A 129 -77.64 -44.75 17.86
CA GLY A 129 -78.37 -45.92 17.38
C GLY A 129 -78.09 -47.13 18.27
N PRO A 130 -78.70 -48.29 17.99
CA PRO A 130 -78.26 -49.56 18.58
C PRO A 130 -76.83 -49.88 18.12
N ASN A 131 -75.86 -49.58 18.99
CA ASN A 131 -74.45 -49.88 18.79
C ASN A 131 -74.22 -51.39 18.65
N ASP A 132 -73.21 -51.76 17.89
CA ASP A 132 -72.84 -53.16 17.60
C ASP A 132 -73.93 -54.02 16.90
N ALA A 133 -75.11 -53.47 16.62
CA ALA A 133 -76.20 -54.19 15.97
C ALA A 133 -75.98 -54.30 14.45
N PHE A 134 -75.90 -55.55 13.98
CA PHE A 134 -75.91 -55.89 12.56
C PHE A 134 -77.21 -55.44 11.89
N ARG A 135 -77.10 -54.59 10.85
CA ARG A 135 -78.24 -54.12 10.04
C ARG A 135 -78.18 -54.72 8.66
N LYS A 136 -79.24 -55.43 8.25
CA LYS A 136 -79.38 -55.92 6.88
C LYS A 136 -79.85 -54.79 5.97
N VAL A 137 -79.04 -54.40 5.01
CA VAL A 137 -79.33 -53.32 4.04
C VAL A 137 -79.67 -53.95 2.68
N PRO A 138 -80.93 -53.92 2.23
CA PRO A 138 -81.31 -54.53 0.95
C PRO A 138 -80.70 -53.83 -0.28
N PRO A 139 -80.67 -54.50 -1.44
CA PRO A 139 -80.14 -53.94 -2.69
C PRO A 139 -80.75 -52.57 -3.01
N GLY A 140 -79.89 -51.59 -3.31
CA GLY A 140 -80.30 -50.22 -3.68
C GLY A 140 -80.80 -49.33 -2.53
N LEU A 141 -81.14 -49.90 -1.36
CA LEU A 141 -81.53 -49.19 -0.15
C LEU A 141 -80.30 -48.72 0.66
N PHE A 142 -80.58 -47.97 1.74
CA PHE A 142 -79.57 -47.41 2.62
C PHE A 142 -79.94 -47.58 4.10
N THR A 143 -78.95 -47.53 4.97
CA THR A 143 -79.14 -47.29 6.41
C THR A 143 -78.47 -45.97 6.78
N THR A 144 -79.06 -45.24 7.73
CA THR A 144 -78.48 -44.00 8.25
C THR A 144 -77.98 -44.24 9.67
N VAL A 145 -76.77 -43.79 9.95
CA VAL A 145 -76.17 -43.80 11.29
C VAL A 145 -75.82 -42.36 11.64
N ARG A 146 -76.14 -41.94 12.87
CA ARG A 146 -75.94 -40.57 13.32
C ARG A 146 -74.71 -40.50 14.21
N ILE A 147 -73.77 -39.61 13.87
CA ILE A 147 -72.61 -39.30 14.70
C ILE A 147 -72.95 -38.02 15.46
N VAL A 148 -72.93 -38.10 16.78
CA VAL A 148 -73.01 -36.94 17.66
C VAL A 148 -71.61 -36.55 18.11
N PHE A 149 -71.31 -35.26 18.01
CA PHE A 149 -70.06 -34.64 18.44
C PHE A 149 -70.34 -33.58 19.50
N THR A 150 -69.71 -33.72 20.66
CA THR A 150 -69.76 -32.78 21.78
C THR A 150 -68.32 -32.32 22.09
N PRO A 151 -67.83 -31.23 21.47
CA PRO A 151 -66.49 -30.70 21.74
C PRO A 151 -66.35 -30.25 23.21
N GLY A 152 -65.28 -30.68 23.87
CA GLY A 152 -64.94 -30.18 25.20
C GLY A 152 -64.13 -28.88 25.18
N GLN A 153 -63.38 -28.64 24.10
CA GLN A 153 -62.51 -27.48 23.89
C GLN A 153 -62.44 -27.17 22.38
N ASN A 154 -61.98 -25.96 22.05
CA ASN A 154 -61.76 -25.53 20.68
C ASN A 154 -60.36 -25.95 20.22
N LYS A 155 -60.25 -27.17 19.74
CA LYS A 155 -59.03 -27.82 19.24
C LYS A 155 -59.41 -28.91 18.25
N ASP A 156 -58.50 -29.33 17.39
CA ASP A 156 -58.78 -30.40 16.44
C ASP A 156 -59.05 -31.75 17.12
N TYR A 157 -60.04 -32.47 16.62
CA TYR A 157 -60.34 -33.85 17.00
C TYR A 157 -60.35 -34.75 15.78
N PHE A 158 -59.64 -35.87 15.84
CA PHE A 158 -59.64 -36.90 14.80
C PHE A 158 -60.23 -38.18 15.36
N HIS A 159 -61.15 -38.80 14.62
CA HIS A 159 -61.74 -40.09 14.99
C HIS A 159 -62.08 -40.91 13.74
N ARG A 160 -62.48 -42.16 13.93
CA ARG A 160 -62.82 -43.07 12.82
C ARG A 160 -64.13 -43.81 13.08
N LEU A 161 -65.01 -43.79 12.09
CA LEU A 161 -66.17 -44.68 12.03
C LEU A 161 -65.78 -45.92 11.23
N LEU A 162 -65.88 -47.10 11.85
CA LEU A 162 -65.56 -48.36 11.20
C LEU A 162 -66.84 -49.03 10.69
N CYS A 163 -66.84 -49.40 9.41
CA CYS A 163 -67.95 -50.05 8.74
C CYS A 163 -67.48 -51.44 8.28
N ILE A 164 -68.03 -52.48 8.90
CA ILE A 164 -67.69 -53.89 8.64
C ILE A 164 -68.88 -54.56 7.97
N THR A 165 -68.62 -55.32 6.92
CA THR A 165 -69.59 -56.20 6.25
C THR A 165 -69.05 -57.62 6.18
N GLU A 166 -69.82 -58.54 5.58
CA GLU A 166 -69.42 -59.92 5.32
C GLU A 166 -68.26 -60.05 4.29
N MET A 167 -67.95 -58.98 3.54
CA MET A 167 -67.01 -59.00 2.40
C MET A 167 -65.96 -57.89 2.39
N GLU A 168 -66.22 -56.76 3.06
CA GLU A 168 -65.34 -55.59 3.12
C GLU A 168 -65.39 -54.91 4.50
N GLU A 169 -64.26 -54.34 4.90
CA GLU A 169 -64.10 -53.43 6.04
C GLU A 169 -63.56 -52.11 5.50
N PHE A 170 -64.20 -50.99 5.85
CA PHE A 170 -63.76 -49.65 5.44
C PHE A 170 -63.99 -48.62 6.55
N ILE A 171 -63.23 -47.52 6.45
CA ILE A 171 -63.24 -46.43 7.43
C ILE A 171 -63.86 -45.20 6.79
N VAL A 172 -64.80 -44.57 7.50
CA VAL A 172 -65.22 -43.18 7.25
C VAL A 172 -64.46 -42.31 8.27
N PRO A 173 -63.48 -41.49 7.84
CA PRO A 173 -62.78 -40.60 8.74
C PRO A 173 -63.71 -39.52 9.29
N ILE A 174 -63.48 -39.15 10.55
CA ILE A 174 -64.18 -38.07 11.24
C ILE A 174 -63.12 -37.04 11.64
N ARG A 175 -63.33 -35.78 11.24
CA ARG A 175 -62.48 -34.65 11.64
C ARG A 175 -63.35 -33.57 12.24
N ALA A 176 -63.00 -33.07 13.40
CA ALA A 176 -63.47 -31.78 13.87
C ALA A 176 -62.27 -30.84 13.80
N ILE A 177 -62.39 -29.76 13.03
CA ILE A 177 -61.34 -28.74 12.87
C ILE A 177 -61.75 -27.52 13.69
N GLY A 178 -60.91 -27.12 14.64
CA GLY A 178 -61.16 -25.98 15.52
C GLY A 178 -61.16 -24.65 14.77
N THR A 179 -61.56 -23.56 15.42
CA THR A 179 -61.30 -22.23 14.86
C THR A 179 -59.80 -22.01 14.79
N ARG A 180 -59.33 -21.38 13.72
CA ARG A 180 -57.94 -20.98 13.56
C ARG A 180 -57.85 -19.51 13.18
N ALA A 181 -56.77 -18.86 13.60
CA ALA A 181 -56.32 -17.63 13.00
C ALA A 181 -55.82 -17.92 11.57
N LEU A 182 -56.07 -17.01 10.63
CA LEU A 182 -55.54 -17.12 9.27
C LEU A 182 -55.30 -15.71 8.73
N LEU A 183 -54.04 -15.38 8.48
CA LEU A 183 -53.63 -14.14 7.86
C LEU A 183 -53.59 -14.30 6.35
N ASP A 184 -54.33 -13.44 5.65
CA ASP A 184 -54.43 -13.38 4.20
C ASP A 184 -53.15 -12.80 3.58
N PHE A 185 -52.12 -13.64 3.48
CA PHE A 185 -50.91 -13.39 2.71
C PHE A 185 -51.03 -14.02 1.31
N PRO A 186 -50.46 -13.39 0.27
CA PRO A 186 -50.40 -14.00 -1.05
C PRO A 186 -49.47 -15.22 -1.06
N ASP A 187 -49.73 -16.21 -1.91
CA ASP A 187 -48.85 -17.38 -2.10
C ASP A 187 -47.43 -16.98 -2.56
N GLN A 188 -47.34 -15.87 -3.31
CA GLN A 188 -46.11 -15.38 -3.92
C GLN A 188 -46.07 -13.84 -3.92
N LEU A 189 -44.90 -13.29 -3.58
CA LEU A 189 -44.58 -11.88 -3.68
C LEU A 189 -43.31 -11.71 -4.53
N ASP A 190 -43.50 -11.31 -5.79
CA ASP A 190 -42.41 -11.02 -6.73
C ASP A 190 -42.05 -9.52 -6.71
N PHE A 191 -40.79 -9.20 -6.43
CA PHE A 191 -40.21 -7.86 -6.49
C PHE A 191 -39.80 -7.44 -7.90
N SER A 192 -39.84 -8.36 -8.87
CA SER A 192 -39.41 -8.17 -10.26
C SER A 192 -37.92 -7.81 -10.38
N GLN A 193 -37.55 -6.86 -11.23
CA GLN A 193 -36.16 -6.40 -11.36
C GLN A 193 -35.87 -5.24 -10.42
N CYS A 194 -34.96 -5.45 -9.47
CA CYS A 194 -34.50 -4.45 -8.53
C CYS A 194 -33.01 -4.14 -8.74
N PRO A 195 -32.54 -2.91 -8.46
CA PRO A 195 -31.13 -2.60 -8.50
C PRO A 195 -30.38 -3.22 -7.33
N VAL A 196 -29.15 -3.67 -7.56
CA VAL A 196 -28.23 -4.03 -6.47
C VAL A 196 -27.89 -2.83 -5.58
N LYS A 197 -27.73 -3.06 -4.27
CA LYS A 197 -27.48 -2.05 -3.23
C LYS A 197 -28.53 -0.93 -3.18
N TYR A 198 -29.76 -1.23 -3.58
CA TYR A 198 -30.90 -0.32 -3.52
C TYR A 198 -32.07 -1.06 -2.86
N SER A 199 -32.70 -0.45 -1.85
CA SER A 199 -33.82 -1.08 -1.16
C SER A 199 -35.10 -0.94 -1.99
N THR A 200 -35.83 -2.03 -2.15
CA THR A 200 -37.16 -2.05 -2.77
C THR A 200 -38.17 -2.61 -1.78
N GLU A 201 -39.22 -1.84 -1.48
CA GLU A 201 -40.24 -2.22 -0.51
C GLU A 201 -41.57 -2.54 -1.18
N LYS A 202 -42.31 -3.51 -0.62
CA LYS A 202 -43.70 -3.81 -0.96
C LYS A 202 -44.54 -3.93 0.31
N THR A 203 -45.50 -3.03 0.47
CA THR A 203 -46.47 -3.06 1.57
C THR A 203 -47.69 -3.87 1.17
N LEU A 204 -47.96 -4.93 1.92
CA LEU A 204 -49.15 -5.76 1.85
C LEU A 204 -50.18 -5.26 2.87
N LEU A 205 -51.47 -5.25 2.50
CA LEU A 205 -52.56 -5.11 3.46
C LEU A 205 -53.03 -6.52 3.85
N VAL A 206 -52.56 -7.01 4.99
CA VAL A 206 -52.84 -8.36 5.48
C VAL A 206 -54.08 -8.31 6.38
N ARG A 207 -55.02 -9.23 6.15
CA ARG A 207 -56.27 -9.33 6.91
C ARG A 207 -56.35 -10.65 7.67
N ASN A 208 -56.87 -10.64 8.90
CA ASN A 208 -57.24 -11.89 9.57
C ASN A 208 -58.59 -12.38 9.03
N THR A 209 -58.56 -13.39 8.17
CA THR A 209 -59.73 -14.10 7.61
C THR A 209 -60.10 -15.35 8.40
N GLY A 210 -59.34 -15.66 9.46
CA GLY A 210 -59.64 -16.73 10.40
C GLY A 210 -60.75 -16.38 11.39
N ASN A 211 -61.16 -17.37 12.18
CA ASN A 211 -62.25 -17.28 13.16
C ASN A 211 -61.75 -17.04 14.60
N GLN A 212 -60.46 -16.70 14.76
CA GLN A 212 -59.80 -16.44 16.03
C GLN A 212 -58.78 -15.30 15.86
N GLU A 213 -58.51 -14.56 16.94
CA GLU A 213 -57.44 -13.56 17.00
C GLU A 213 -56.09 -14.19 16.64
N ALA A 214 -55.31 -13.51 15.79
CA ALA A 214 -54.04 -14.00 15.27
C ALA A 214 -52.88 -13.41 16.05
N HIS A 215 -52.24 -14.20 16.92
CA HIS A 215 -50.91 -13.89 17.44
C HIS A 215 -49.86 -14.49 16.49
N TYR A 216 -49.01 -13.64 15.90
CA TYR A 216 -48.11 -14.07 14.84
C TYR A 216 -46.70 -13.49 14.95
N GLN A 217 -45.73 -14.24 14.43
CA GLN A 217 -44.36 -13.80 14.21
C GLN A 217 -43.96 -14.07 12.75
N LEU A 218 -43.45 -13.04 12.07
CA LEU A 218 -42.97 -13.11 10.71
C LEU A 218 -41.46 -13.32 10.69
N SER A 219 -40.98 -14.28 9.91
CA SER A 219 -39.55 -14.52 9.70
C SER A 219 -39.21 -14.68 8.22
N THR A 220 -38.05 -14.18 7.83
CA THR A 220 -37.47 -14.40 6.49
C THR A 220 -35.95 -14.24 6.54
N GLN A 221 -35.28 -14.42 5.41
CA GLN A 221 -33.81 -14.43 5.30
C GLN A 221 -33.30 -13.33 4.37
N SER A 222 -32.14 -12.76 4.71
CA SER A 222 -31.40 -11.84 3.85
C SER A 222 -31.25 -12.42 2.42
N PRO A 223 -31.47 -11.65 1.35
CA PRO A 223 -31.60 -10.19 1.28
C PRO A 223 -32.99 -9.59 1.57
N PHE A 224 -33.94 -10.39 2.08
CA PHE A 224 -35.28 -9.88 2.44
C PHE A 224 -35.38 -9.52 3.93
N SER A 225 -36.20 -8.50 4.22
CA SER A 225 -36.59 -8.04 5.57
C SER A 225 -38.13 -7.95 5.64
N VAL A 226 -38.71 -8.00 6.85
CA VAL A 226 -40.16 -7.82 7.04
C VAL A 226 -40.48 -7.01 8.31
N ILE A 227 -41.39 -6.05 8.18
CA ILE A 227 -41.79 -5.12 9.24
C ILE A 227 -43.33 -4.94 9.20
N PRO A 228 -44.06 -5.11 10.31
CA PRO A 228 -43.59 -5.53 11.64
C PRO A 228 -43.28 -7.04 11.69
N ALA A 229 -42.23 -7.43 12.41
CA ALA A 229 -41.80 -8.83 12.54
C ALA A 229 -42.67 -9.68 13.50
N MET A 230 -43.59 -9.08 14.25
CA MET A 230 -44.57 -9.77 15.10
C MET A 230 -45.75 -8.85 15.39
N GLY A 231 -46.90 -9.42 15.73
CA GLY A 231 -48.09 -8.66 16.06
C GLY A 231 -49.26 -9.51 16.54
N THR A 232 -50.35 -8.83 16.86
CA THR A 232 -51.66 -9.41 17.14
C THR A 232 -52.68 -8.76 16.21
N LEU A 233 -53.59 -9.55 15.62
CA LEU A 233 -54.64 -9.05 14.73
C LEU A 233 -56.00 -9.68 15.02
N GLY A 234 -56.98 -8.86 15.40
CA GLY A 234 -58.35 -9.29 15.67
C GLY A 234 -59.06 -9.88 14.46
N VAL A 235 -60.15 -10.61 14.68
CA VAL A 235 -60.93 -11.27 13.61
C VAL A 235 -61.51 -10.22 12.66
N GLY A 236 -61.18 -10.30 11.38
CA GLY A 236 -61.63 -9.37 10.35
C GLY A 236 -60.85 -8.05 10.28
N ASP A 237 -59.95 -7.77 11.23
CA ASP A 237 -59.07 -6.59 11.21
C ASP A 237 -57.98 -6.73 10.14
N SER A 238 -57.34 -5.60 9.79
CA SER A 238 -56.28 -5.55 8.78
C SER A 238 -55.10 -4.69 9.23
N MET A 239 -53.89 -5.08 8.84
CA MET A 239 -52.64 -4.40 9.16
C MET A 239 -51.73 -4.33 7.93
N GLN A 240 -50.94 -3.25 7.83
CA GLN A 240 -49.91 -3.12 6.80
C GLN A 240 -48.64 -3.88 7.22
N VAL A 241 -48.15 -4.73 6.33
CA VAL A 241 -46.89 -5.46 6.47
C VAL A 241 -46.01 -5.11 5.28
N THR A 242 -44.88 -4.45 5.52
CA THR A 242 -43.90 -4.13 4.49
C THR A 242 -42.84 -5.22 4.44
N VAL A 243 -42.65 -5.80 3.27
CA VAL A 243 -41.52 -6.66 2.94
C VAL A 243 -40.52 -5.83 2.15
N GLU A 244 -39.26 -5.85 2.59
CA GLU A 244 -38.14 -5.13 2.00
C GLU A 244 -37.22 -6.12 1.28
N PHE A 245 -36.62 -5.72 0.15
CA PHE A 245 -35.62 -6.47 -0.59
C PHE A 245 -34.40 -5.59 -0.87
N LEU A 246 -33.25 -5.93 -0.28
CA LEU A 246 -31.98 -5.22 -0.42
C LEU A 246 -30.87 -6.16 -0.93
N PRO A 247 -30.81 -6.46 -2.23
CA PRO A 247 -29.81 -7.38 -2.78
C PRO A 247 -28.43 -6.72 -2.90
N LEU A 248 -27.39 -7.35 -2.33
CA LEU A 248 -26.01 -6.84 -2.43
C LEU A 248 -25.24 -7.31 -3.68
N ARG A 249 -25.81 -8.26 -4.44
CA ARG A 249 -25.18 -8.93 -5.60
C ARG A 249 -26.21 -9.15 -6.69
N THR A 250 -25.77 -9.24 -7.94
CA THR A 250 -26.64 -9.56 -9.08
C THR A 250 -27.07 -11.03 -9.06
N GLY A 251 -28.25 -11.32 -9.62
CA GLY A 251 -28.80 -12.67 -9.73
C GLY A 251 -30.25 -12.80 -9.26
N ASP A 252 -30.77 -14.01 -9.33
CA ASP A 252 -32.14 -14.34 -8.91
C ASP A 252 -32.15 -14.83 -7.45
N PHE A 253 -32.97 -14.19 -6.63
CA PHE A 253 -33.14 -14.50 -5.21
C PHE A 253 -34.53 -15.08 -4.96
N SER A 254 -34.57 -16.16 -4.18
CA SER A 254 -35.80 -16.80 -3.72
C SER A 254 -35.69 -17.07 -2.23
N ALA A 255 -36.74 -16.74 -1.47
CA ALA A 255 -36.85 -17.00 -0.04
C ALA A 255 -38.28 -17.36 0.34
N SER A 256 -38.50 -17.80 1.57
CA SER A 256 -39.83 -17.89 2.17
C SER A 256 -39.98 -16.77 3.19
N LEU A 257 -41.11 -16.07 3.16
CA LEU A 257 -41.68 -15.41 4.33
C LEU A 257 -42.47 -16.48 5.08
N VAL A 258 -42.14 -16.70 6.36
CA VAL A 258 -42.83 -17.67 7.22
C VAL A 258 -43.64 -16.89 8.25
N VAL A 259 -44.92 -17.21 8.32
CA VAL A 259 -45.83 -16.73 9.36
C VAL A 259 -45.95 -17.83 10.40
N HIS A 260 -45.39 -17.61 11.59
CA HIS A 260 -45.53 -18.50 12.73
C HIS A 260 -46.74 -18.07 13.56
N TYR A 261 -47.70 -18.96 13.77
CA TYR A 261 -48.84 -18.74 14.67
C TYR A 261 -48.55 -19.32 16.07
N ASP A 262 -49.16 -18.73 17.10
CA ASP A 262 -49.11 -19.22 18.48
C ASP A 262 -49.66 -20.65 18.66
N THR A 263 -50.57 -21.08 17.77
CA THR A 263 -51.08 -22.45 17.67
C THR A 263 -50.02 -23.48 17.22
N GLY A 264 -48.83 -23.04 16.81
CA GLY A 264 -47.75 -23.88 16.29
C GLY A 264 -47.83 -24.19 14.79
N GLU A 265 -48.81 -23.60 14.10
CA GLU A 265 -48.93 -23.69 12.64
C GLU A 265 -48.02 -22.68 11.94
N ASN A 266 -47.56 -23.02 10.73
CA ASN A 266 -46.74 -22.14 9.90
C ASN A 266 -47.38 -22.00 8.51
N THR A 267 -47.52 -20.78 8.01
CA THR A 267 -47.85 -20.52 6.59
C THR A 267 -46.67 -19.89 5.86
N HIS A 268 -46.57 -20.12 4.56
CA HIS A 268 -45.39 -19.80 3.75
C HIS A 268 -45.77 -18.99 2.51
N THR A 269 -45.21 -17.80 2.36
CA THR A 269 -45.27 -16.99 1.14
C THR A 269 -43.93 -17.04 0.42
N SER A 270 -43.94 -17.28 -0.88
CA SER A 270 -42.73 -17.32 -1.71
C SER A 270 -42.28 -15.90 -2.08
N LEU A 271 -41.11 -15.47 -1.61
CA LEU A 271 -40.50 -14.20 -2.00
C LEU A 271 -39.57 -14.42 -3.20
N LEU A 272 -39.78 -13.67 -4.28
CA LEU A 272 -38.92 -13.67 -5.47
C LEU A 272 -38.40 -12.27 -5.75
N GLY A 273 -37.16 -12.16 -6.26
CA GLY A 273 -36.62 -10.90 -6.76
C GLY A 273 -35.37 -11.11 -7.61
N ARG A 274 -35.26 -10.37 -8.71
CA ARG A 274 -34.09 -10.38 -9.60
C ARG A 274 -33.28 -9.11 -9.41
N ALA A 275 -32.03 -9.25 -8.98
CA ALA A 275 -31.13 -8.13 -8.78
C ALA A 275 -30.26 -7.89 -10.03
N VAL A 276 -30.23 -6.64 -10.50
CA VAL A 276 -29.50 -6.25 -11.73
C VAL A 276 -28.57 -5.06 -11.51
N ASP A 277 -27.52 -5.01 -12.33
CA ASP A 277 -26.68 -3.83 -12.52
C ASP A 277 -27.42 -2.81 -13.41
N LEU A 278 -27.38 -1.53 -13.02
CA LEU A 278 -27.92 -0.41 -13.79
C LEU A 278 -26.85 0.28 -14.63
N HIS A 279 -27.32 1.12 -15.57
CA HIS A 279 -26.47 1.95 -16.45
C HIS A 279 -25.90 3.18 -15.71
N ILE A 280 -25.01 2.93 -14.76
CA ILE A 280 -24.30 3.97 -14.00
C ILE A 280 -22.80 3.79 -14.24
N LYS A 281 -22.13 4.86 -14.68
CA LYS A 281 -20.72 4.80 -15.14
C LYS A 281 -19.96 6.10 -14.88
N LEU A 282 -18.64 5.99 -14.81
CA LEU A 282 -17.74 7.14 -14.95
C LEU A 282 -17.64 7.56 -16.42
N ASP A 283 -17.39 8.84 -16.71
CA ASP A 283 -17.02 9.31 -18.06
C ASP A 283 -15.64 8.79 -18.49
N ARG A 284 -14.71 8.68 -17.53
CA ARG A 284 -13.37 8.10 -17.69
C ARG A 284 -12.96 7.27 -16.47
N ASN A 285 -12.28 6.15 -16.71
CA ASN A 285 -11.73 5.28 -15.66
C ASN A 285 -10.29 5.65 -15.24
N THR A 286 -9.70 6.66 -15.89
CA THR A 286 -8.32 7.10 -15.65
C THR A 286 -8.28 8.63 -15.71
N VAL A 287 -7.59 9.24 -14.74
CA VAL A 287 -7.32 10.69 -14.70
C VAL A 287 -5.82 10.89 -14.54
N THR A 288 -5.24 11.64 -15.47
CA THR A 288 -3.86 12.13 -15.38
C THR A 288 -3.90 13.61 -15.06
N LEU A 289 -3.39 13.98 -13.88
CA LEU A 289 -3.20 15.37 -13.48
C LEU A 289 -1.85 15.87 -13.98
N GLU A 290 -1.78 17.15 -14.32
CA GLU A 290 -0.58 17.77 -14.90
C GLU A 290 0.57 17.78 -13.88
N GLU A 291 1.79 17.89 -14.41
CA GLU A 291 3.01 18.00 -13.61
C GLU A 291 2.89 19.13 -12.58
N THR A 292 2.98 18.78 -11.29
CA THR A 292 2.68 19.70 -10.19
C THR A 292 3.87 19.78 -9.25
N TYR A 293 4.33 20.99 -8.94
CA TYR A 293 5.44 21.16 -8.00
C TYR A 293 5.05 20.73 -6.59
N ILE A 294 5.97 20.09 -5.87
CA ILE A 294 5.78 19.77 -4.44
C ILE A 294 5.39 21.05 -3.67
N THR A 295 4.53 20.92 -2.68
CA THR A 295 3.85 22.04 -1.95
C THR A 295 2.78 22.83 -2.71
N LEU A 296 2.63 22.64 -4.03
CA LEU A 296 1.47 23.15 -4.78
C LEU A 296 0.39 22.07 -4.94
N SER A 297 -0.75 22.46 -5.49
CA SER A 297 -1.86 21.55 -5.79
C SER A 297 -2.45 21.82 -7.17
N ASN A 298 -2.80 20.77 -7.90
CA ASN A 298 -3.59 20.86 -9.13
C ASN A 298 -4.95 20.15 -8.96
N ARG A 299 -5.94 20.47 -9.80
CA ARG A 299 -7.30 19.90 -9.78
C ARG A 299 -7.70 19.45 -11.18
N ALA A 300 -8.17 18.21 -11.27
CA ALA A 300 -8.90 17.68 -12.41
C ALA A 300 -10.35 17.38 -12.00
N THR A 301 -11.20 17.07 -12.97
CA THR A 301 -12.59 16.64 -12.74
C THR A 301 -12.85 15.28 -13.36
N VAL A 302 -13.87 14.58 -12.88
CA VAL A 302 -14.40 13.33 -13.44
C VAL A 302 -15.91 13.32 -13.22
N LEU A 303 -16.69 12.79 -14.15
CA LEU A 303 -18.16 12.77 -14.06
C LEU A 303 -18.66 11.36 -13.75
N ILE A 304 -19.56 11.24 -12.78
CA ILE A 304 -20.39 10.06 -12.60
C ILE A 304 -21.71 10.31 -13.33
N HIS A 305 -21.99 9.52 -14.36
CA HIS A 305 -23.26 9.55 -15.10
C HIS A 305 -24.21 8.49 -14.54
N ASN A 306 -25.33 8.94 -13.95
CA ASN A 306 -26.47 8.08 -13.66
C ASN A 306 -27.43 8.13 -14.85
N LEU A 307 -27.47 7.08 -15.68
CA LEU A 307 -28.41 6.98 -16.81
C LEU A 307 -29.66 6.17 -16.45
N SER A 308 -29.87 5.87 -15.17
CA SER A 308 -30.97 5.05 -14.68
C SER A 308 -32.07 5.86 -13.98
N ASP A 309 -33.14 5.16 -13.61
CA ASP A 309 -34.37 5.74 -13.07
C ASP A 309 -34.36 5.90 -11.54
N ILE A 310 -33.30 5.47 -10.85
CA ILE A 310 -33.14 5.61 -9.39
C ILE A 310 -32.27 6.81 -9.01
N THR A 311 -32.42 7.30 -7.78
CA THR A 311 -31.38 8.12 -7.15
C THR A 311 -30.23 7.21 -6.74
N ALA A 312 -29.05 7.41 -7.34
CA ALA A 312 -27.86 6.62 -7.05
C ALA A 312 -27.02 7.29 -5.96
N CYS A 313 -26.83 6.60 -4.83
CA CYS A 313 -26.00 7.07 -3.72
C CYS A 313 -24.60 6.49 -3.89
N PHE A 314 -23.56 7.32 -3.75
CA PHE A 314 -22.17 6.92 -3.97
C PHE A 314 -21.24 7.29 -2.82
N GLN A 315 -20.17 6.52 -2.66
CA GLN A 315 -19.08 6.73 -1.71
C GLN A 315 -17.74 6.32 -2.34
N TRP A 316 -16.70 7.15 -2.18
CA TRP A 316 -15.35 6.82 -2.61
C TRP A 316 -14.62 5.97 -1.57
N LYS A 317 -14.07 4.84 -2.01
CA LYS A 317 -13.41 3.80 -1.18
C LYS A 317 -11.97 3.57 -1.66
N ALA A 318 -11.10 3.14 -0.73
CA ALA A 318 -9.71 2.82 -1.04
C ALA A 318 -9.52 1.44 -1.72
N VAL A 319 -10.47 0.51 -1.55
CA VAL A 319 -10.39 -0.88 -2.02
C VAL A 319 -11.56 -1.26 -2.92
N GLY A 320 -11.32 -2.23 -3.81
CA GLY A 320 -12.23 -2.60 -4.89
C GLY A 320 -13.43 -3.43 -4.47
N THR A 321 -13.32 -4.16 -3.35
CA THR A 321 -14.39 -5.05 -2.87
C THR A 321 -14.75 -4.80 -1.40
N GLN A 322 -16.00 -5.15 -1.04
CA GLN A 322 -16.45 -5.11 0.36
C GLN A 322 -15.66 -6.10 1.24
N GLY A 323 -15.31 -7.28 0.72
CA GLY A 323 -14.57 -8.29 1.49
C GLY A 323 -13.14 -7.88 1.84
N GLU A 324 -12.46 -7.11 0.98
CA GLU A 324 -11.17 -6.49 1.32
C GLU A 324 -11.35 -5.39 2.37
N GLU A 325 -12.40 -4.57 2.26
CA GLU A 325 -12.72 -3.53 3.24
C GLU A 325 -12.98 -4.15 4.62
N ASP A 326 -13.79 -5.20 4.70
CA ASP A 326 -14.11 -5.92 5.93
C ASP A 326 -12.86 -6.53 6.58
N GLN A 327 -11.93 -7.07 5.77
CA GLN A 327 -10.63 -7.55 6.25
C GLN A 327 -9.74 -6.40 6.78
N LEU A 328 -9.74 -5.24 6.13
CA LEU A 328 -9.04 -4.05 6.63
C LEU A 328 -9.65 -3.56 7.96
N LYS A 329 -11.00 -3.50 8.07
CA LYS A 329 -11.67 -3.20 9.34
C LYS A 329 -11.27 -4.20 10.42
N LEU A 330 -11.15 -5.49 10.08
CA LEU A 330 -10.76 -6.53 11.03
C LEU A 330 -9.28 -6.42 11.47
N ARG A 331 -8.40 -5.97 10.57
CA ARG A 331 -6.99 -5.73 10.89
C ARG A 331 -6.81 -4.50 11.79
N TRP A 332 -7.44 -3.37 11.45
CA TRP A 332 -7.42 -2.17 12.29
C TRP A 332 -7.96 -2.46 13.70
N LYS A 333 -9.09 -3.18 13.80
CA LYS A 333 -9.63 -3.67 15.10
C LYS A 333 -8.67 -4.52 15.92
N LYS A 334 -7.69 -5.19 15.29
CA LYS A 334 -6.68 -6.01 15.98
C LYS A 334 -5.51 -5.15 16.46
N ASP A 335 -5.08 -4.21 15.64
CA ASP A 335 -3.96 -3.32 15.95
C ASP A 335 -4.35 -2.30 17.03
N GLU A 336 -5.52 -1.64 16.94
CA GLU A 336 -6.08 -0.78 18.01
C GLU A 336 -6.23 -1.53 19.33
N LEU A 337 -6.76 -2.76 19.30
CA LEU A 337 -6.89 -3.60 20.49
C LEU A 337 -5.52 -3.95 21.09
N SER A 338 -4.50 -4.15 20.25
CA SER A 338 -3.14 -4.41 20.72
C SER A 338 -2.51 -3.21 21.41
N ASP A 339 -2.74 -1.99 20.92
CA ASP A 339 -2.15 -0.79 21.50
C ASP A 339 -2.90 -0.38 22.78
N PHE A 340 -4.23 -0.49 22.78
CA PHE A 340 -5.05 -0.32 23.97
C PHE A 340 -4.68 -1.30 25.09
N LEU A 341 -4.38 -2.57 24.76
CA LEU A 341 -3.94 -3.57 25.75
C LEU A 341 -2.55 -3.27 26.33
N LYS A 342 -1.61 -2.70 25.56
CA LYS A 342 -0.29 -2.26 26.08
C LYS A 342 -0.45 -1.11 27.07
N GLU A 343 -1.34 -0.17 26.78
CA GLU A 343 -1.62 0.97 27.66
C GLU A 343 -2.26 0.53 29.00
N CYS A 344 -2.94 -0.62 29.00
CA CYS A 344 -3.54 -1.23 30.18
C CYS A 344 -2.62 -2.19 30.98
N GLU A 345 -1.36 -2.42 30.59
CA GLU A 345 -0.43 -3.25 31.39
C GLU A 345 0.03 -2.57 32.69
N VAL A 346 -0.35 -1.30 32.90
CA VAL A 346 -0.13 -0.57 34.16
C VAL A 346 -1.37 -0.62 35.04
N ASP A 347 -1.22 -1.25 36.22
CA ASP A 347 -2.13 -1.31 37.37
C ASP A 347 -3.24 -2.39 37.38
N ILE A 348 -2.89 -3.57 37.91
CA ILE A 348 -3.76 -4.74 38.03
C ILE A 348 -4.62 -4.67 39.30
N THR A 349 -5.86 -4.20 39.19
CA THR A 349 -6.98 -4.66 40.03
C THR A 349 -8.33 -4.55 39.30
N GLY A 350 -9.24 -5.50 39.57
CA GLY A 350 -10.68 -5.30 39.38
C GLY A 350 -11.31 -5.98 38.16
N GLN A 351 -11.92 -7.14 38.39
CA GLN A 351 -12.78 -7.89 37.46
C GLN A 351 -13.95 -7.05 36.89
N GLU A 352 -14.37 -5.99 37.61
CA GLU A 352 -15.40 -5.04 37.20
C GLU A 352 -14.93 -4.08 36.08
N ARG A 353 -13.64 -3.67 36.09
CA ARG A 353 -13.06 -2.90 34.97
C ARG A 353 -13.08 -3.72 33.69
N PHE A 354 -12.90 -5.04 33.74
CA PHE A 354 -12.95 -5.91 32.57
C PHE A 354 -14.34 -5.91 31.88
N ALA A 355 -15.44 -5.81 32.65
CA ALA A 355 -16.78 -5.70 32.10
C ALA A 355 -17.03 -4.32 31.44
N LEU A 356 -16.56 -3.23 32.07
CA LEU A 356 -16.62 -1.89 31.50
C LEU A 356 -15.74 -1.74 30.26
N LEU A 357 -14.54 -2.34 30.26
CA LEU A 357 -13.64 -2.45 29.11
C LEU A 357 -14.28 -3.24 27.98
N THR A 358 -14.87 -4.39 28.28
CA THR A 358 -15.59 -5.20 27.28
C THR A 358 -16.74 -4.40 26.66
N ARG A 359 -17.51 -3.65 27.46
CA ARG A 359 -18.59 -2.78 26.98
C ARG A 359 -18.06 -1.59 26.16
N SER A 360 -16.97 -0.97 26.57
CA SER A 360 -16.32 0.13 25.85
C SER A 360 -15.76 -0.34 24.50
N LEU A 361 -15.06 -1.47 24.48
CA LEU A 361 -14.60 -2.13 23.27
C LEU A 361 -15.77 -2.57 22.37
N GLN A 362 -16.91 -3.00 22.93
CA GLN A 362 -18.12 -3.28 22.16
C GLN A 362 -18.73 -2.01 21.55
N SER A 363 -18.77 -0.87 22.27
CA SER A 363 -19.24 0.40 21.70
C SER A 363 -18.31 0.96 20.64
N GLU A 364 -16.99 0.85 20.81
CA GLU A 364 -16.02 1.31 19.81
C GLU A 364 -16.00 0.38 18.59
N ARG A 365 -16.13 -0.94 18.79
CA ARG A 365 -16.37 -1.89 17.69
C ARG A 365 -17.68 -1.63 16.94
N ALA A 366 -18.70 -1.05 17.60
CA ALA A 366 -19.93 -0.62 16.94
C ALA A 366 -19.69 0.64 16.09
N LYS A 367 -19.08 1.69 16.66
CA LYS A 367 -18.72 2.92 15.91
C LYS A 367 -17.81 2.62 14.70
N VAL A 368 -16.77 1.81 14.86
CA VAL A 368 -15.85 1.41 13.78
C VAL A 368 -16.50 0.44 12.77
N ARG A 369 -17.64 -0.18 13.12
CA ARG A 369 -18.47 -0.94 12.15
C ARG A 369 -19.31 0.01 11.28
N GLU A 370 -19.70 1.15 11.80
CA GLU A 370 -20.41 2.21 11.08
C GLU A 370 -19.48 3.17 10.32
N ASP A 371 -18.17 3.20 10.62
CA ASP A 371 -17.20 3.96 9.83
C ASP A 371 -17.21 3.50 8.36
N ALA A 372 -17.60 4.43 7.48
CA ALA A 372 -17.69 4.22 6.05
C ALA A 372 -16.33 4.00 5.36
N MET A 373 -15.19 4.16 6.06
CA MET A 373 -13.83 4.01 5.51
C MET A 373 -13.66 4.73 4.15
N LEU A 374 -14.14 5.97 4.11
CA LEU A 374 -14.06 6.82 2.92
C LEU A 374 -12.60 7.04 2.53
N PHE A 375 -12.33 7.09 1.23
CA PHE A 375 -11.00 7.32 0.73
C PHE A 375 -10.42 8.64 1.28
N CYS A 376 -9.23 8.53 1.87
CA CYS A 376 -8.47 9.64 2.41
C CYS A 376 -6.99 9.40 2.10
N ASN A 377 -6.35 10.38 1.45
CA ASN A 377 -4.95 10.35 1.09
C ASN A 377 -4.49 11.80 0.92
N ASP A 378 -3.34 12.15 1.48
CA ASP A 378 -2.82 13.53 1.44
C ASP A 378 -2.35 13.95 0.03
N ILE A 379 -2.03 12.97 -0.82
CA ILE A 379 -1.52 13.17 -2.18
C ILE A 379 -2.66 13.31 -3.19
N PHE A 380 -3.71 12.49 -3.07
CA PHE A 380 -4.90 12.56 -3.92
C PHE A 380 -6.15 12.66 -3.06
N SER A 381 -6.97 13.70 -3.24
CA SER A 381 -8.26 13.82 -2.55
C SER A 381 -9.40 14.05 -3.54
N LEU A 382 -10.56 13.43 -3.27
CA LEU A 382 -11.76 13.56 -4.09
C LEU A 382 -12.85 14.31 -3.34
N GLU A 383 -13.49 15.27 -4.01
CA GLU A 383 -14.60 16.07 -3.46
C GLU A 383 -15.75 16.16 -4.48
N PRO A 384 -16.99 15.84 -4.08
CA PRO A 384 -17.39 15.28 -2.79
C PRO A 384 -16.95 13.81 -2.61
N LYS A 385 -16.73 13.39 -1.35
CA LYS A 385 -16.35 12.01 -1.00
C LYS A 385 -17.52 11.03 -1.08
N GLU A 386 -18.74 11.54 -0.91
CA GLU A 386 -20.00 10.81 -1.03
C GLU A 386 -21.12 11.76 -1.46
N GLY A 387 -22.24 11.20 -1.92
CA GLY A 387 -23.41 12.01 -2.29
C GLY A 387 -24.46 11.23 -3.07
N GLU A 388 -25.45 11.96 -3.58
CA GLU A 388 -26.59 11.41 -4.33
C GLU A 388 -26.66 11.96 -5.74
N ILE A 389 -27.00 11.10 -6.70
CA ILE A 389 -27.15 11.44 -8.12
C ILE A 389 -28.56 11.08 -8.55
N ARG A 390 -29.39 12.09 -8.75
CA ARG A 390 -30.78 11.94 -9.23
C ARG A 390 -30.86 11.16 -10.56
N PRO A 391 -32.02 10.58 -10.89
CA PRO A 391 -32.24 9.91 -12.18
C PRO A 391 -31.83 10.76 -13.37
N HIS A 392 -31.21 10.12 -14.37
CA HIS A 392 -30.67 10.75 -15.60
C HIS A 392 -29.72 11.95 -15.39
N CYS A 393 -29.23 12.19 -14.18
CA CYS A 393 -28.32 13.29 -13.86
C CYS A 393 -26.85 12.85 -13.85
N SER A 394 -25.94 13.81 -13.68
CA SER A 394 -24.52 13.53 -13.52
C SER A 394 -23.96 14.33 -12.35
N ALA A 395 -23.00 13.76 -11.63
CA ALA A 395 -22.26 14.44 -10.56
C ALA A 395 -20.82 14.71 -11.00
N GLU A 396 -20.36 15.94 -10.76
CA GLU A 396 -18.97 16.33 -10.97
C GLU A 396 -18.17 16.05 -9.71
N ILE A 397 -17.11 15.24 -9.84
CA ILE A 397 -16.18 14.93 -8.77
C ILE A 397 -14.85 15.61 -9.08
N SER A 398 -14.36 16.39 -8.13
CA SER A 398 -13.10 17.11 -8.17
C SER A 398 -11.99 16.24 -7.60
N VAL A 399 -10.98 15.94 -8.42
CA VAL A 399 -9.77 15.24 -8.00
C VAL A 399 -8.67 16.26 -7.79
N PHE A 400 -8.16 16.38 -6.58
CA PHE A 400 -7.00 17.21 -6.27
C PHE A 400 -5.74 16.35 -6.16
N PHE A 401 -4.61 16.90 -6.62
CA PHE A 401 -3.29 16.29 -6.52
C PHE A 401 -2.34 17.23 -5.77
N LYS A 402 -1.67 16.73 -4.73
CA LYS A 402 -0.77 17.44 -3.82
C LYS A 402 0.50 16.61 -3.60
N PRO A 403 1.46 16.62 -4.55
CA PRO A 403 2.69 15.84 -4.42
C PRO A 403 3.54 16.32 -3.25
N GLN A 404 4.11 15.35 -2.51
CA GLN A 404 5.03 15.59 -1.39
C GLN A 404 6.51 15.40 -1.80
N GLU A 405 6.76 14.56 -2.80
CA GLU A 405 8.07 14.23 -3.36
C GLU A 405 8.06 14.40 -4.88
N ALA A 406 9.24 14.67 -5.46
CA ALA A 406 9.40 14.78 -6.90
C ALA A 406 9.48 13.40 -7.58
N ARG A 407 8.31 12.77 -7.78
CA ARG A 407 8.17 11.44 -8.39
C ARG A 407 6.81 11.28 -9.08
N VAL A 408 6.68 10.23 -9.90
CA VAL A 408 5.39 9.80 -10.46
C VAL A 408 4.58 9.07 -9.39
N TYR A 409 3.33 9.52 -9.17
CA TYR A 409 2.35 8.90 -8.30
C TYR A 409 1.29 8.16 -9.12
N LYS A 410 0.85 7.00 -8.61
CA LYS A 410 -0.24 6.19 -9.16
C LYS A 410 -1.10 5.68 -8.00
N GLN A 411 -2.41 5.86 -8.09
CA GLN A 411 -3.37 5.42 -7.07
C GLN A 411 -4.63 4.88 -7.75
N ALA A 412 -5.16 3.75 -7.26
CA ALA A 412 -6.52 3.33 -7.62
C ALA A 412 -7.48 3.76 -6.51
N VAL A 413 -8.63 4.32 -6.89
CA VAL A 413 -9.76 4.60 -5.99
C VAL A 413 -11.03 4.02 -6.60
N TYR A 414 -12.00 3.69 -5.77
CA TYR A 414 -13.18 2.93 -6.20
C TYR A 414 -14.45 3.64 -5.77
N CYS A 415 -15.33 3.96 -6.72
CA CYS A 415 -16.65 4.50 -6.44
C CYS A 415 -17.60 3.32 -6.15
N ASP A 416 -17.97 3.16 -4.88
CA ASP A 416 -19.08 2.30 -4.49
C ASP A 416 -20.38 3.07 -4.71
N ILE A 417 -21.32 2.52 -5.47
CA ILE A 417 -22.52 3.23 -5.92
C ILE A 417 -23.71 2.28 -6.01
N SER A 418 -24.88 2.73 -5.54
CA SER A 418 -26.11 1.94 -5.67
C SER A 418 -26.48 1.74 -7.14
N GLY A 419 -27.04 0.57 -7.45
CA GLY A 419 -27.23 0.09 -8.81
C GLY A 419 -26.01 -0.56 -9.47
N ARG A 420 -24.88 -0.77 -8.76
CA ARG A 420 -23.70 -1.49 -9.28
C ARG A 420 -23.14 -2.49 -8.24
N GLU A 421 -23.02 -3.77 -8.58
CA GLU A 421 -22.41 -4.79 -7.69
C GLU A 421 -20.92 -4.50 -7.52
N ASN A 422 -20.21 -4.40 -8.65
CA ASN A 422 -18.80 -4.06 -8.70
C ASN A 422 -18.59 -2.54 -8.59
N ARG A 423 -17.73 -2.12 -7.65
CA ARG A 423 -17.30 -0.71 -7.52
C ARG A 423 -16.65 -0.23 -8.82
N LEU A 424 -16.90 1.02 -9.21
CA LEU A 424 -16.34 1.59 -10.44
C LEU A 424 -14.89 2.05 -10.17
N PRO A 425 -13.88 1.47 -10.83
CA PRO A 425 -12.48 1.85 -10.61
C PRO A 425 -12.13 3.17 -11.30
N LEU A 426 -11.35 4.00 -10.61
CA LEU A 426 -10.75 5.22 -11.12
C LEU A 426 -9.25 5.20 -10.83
N HIS A 427 -8.44 5.24 -11.87
CA HIS A 427 -6.98 5.23 -11.79
C HIS A 427 -6.46 6.67 -11.87
N LEU A 428 -5.89 7.15 -10.77
CA LEU A 428 -5.28 8.47 -10.65
C LEU A 428 -3.79 8.39 -10.91
N THR A 429 -3.29 9.32 -11.72
CA THR A 429 -1.88 9.45 -12.07
C THR A 429 -1.48 10.93 -12.04
N GLY A 430 -0.28 11.23 -11.61
CA GLY A 430 0.26 12.59 -11.56
C GLY A 430 1.74 12.60 -11.23
N GLU A 431 2.47 13.60 -11.72
CA GLU A 431 3.91 13.72 -11.49
C GLU A 431 4.23 14.91 -10.58
N GLY A 432 4.94 14.63 -9.49
CA GLY A 432 5.49 15.64 -8.61
C GLY A 432 6.79 16.20 -9.17
N LEU A 433 6.91 17.52 -9.26
CA LEU A 433 8.14 18.22 -9.64
C LEU A 433 8.86 18.81 -8.42
N GLY A 434 10.18 18.67 -8.40
CA GLY A 434 11.03 19.26 -7.35
C GLY A 434 11.38 20.73 -7.63
N PRO A 435 12.04 21.43 -6.69
CA PRO A 435 12.49 22.80 -6.92
C PRO A 435 13.55 22.87 -8.03
N GLN A 436 13.49 23.89 -8.89
CA GLN A 436 14.41 24.03 -10.02
C GLN A 436 15.52 25.05 -9.75
N LEU A 437 16.49 24.64 -8.92
CA LEU A 437 17.75 25.36 -8.74
C LEU A 437 18.76 25.00 -9.82
N ARG A 438 19.49 26.00 -10.32
CA ARG A 438 20.65 25.83 -11.20
C ARG A 438 21.65 26.95 -10.97
N PHE A 439 22.94 26.68 -11.20
CA PHE A 439 23.94 27.74 -11.26
C PHE A 439 23.89 28.50 -12.59
N SER A 440 24.42 29.72 -12.60
CA SER A 440 24.68 30.52 -13.80
C SER A 440 25.63 29.85 -14.80
N PHE A 441 26.47 28.92 -14.32
CA PHE A 441 27.38 28.08 -15.08
C PHE A 441 27.59 26.75 -14.34
N GLU A 442 27.78 25.65 -15.07
CA GLU A 442 28.02 24.32 -14.49
C GLU A 442 29.52 24.09 -14.19
N GLU A 443 30.43 24.73 -14.93
CA GLU A 443 31.87 24.70 -14.69
C GLU A 443 32.44 26.10 -14.43
N LEU A 444 33.32 26.22 -13.43
CA LEU A 444 34.15 27.38 -13.15
C LEU A 444 35.62 27.04 -13.38
N HIS A 445 36.22 27.61 -14.44
CA HIS A 445 37.65 27.46 -14.71
C HIS A 445 38.47 28.55 -14.02
N VAL A 446 39.34 28.17 -13.09
CA VAL A 446 40.17 29.10 -12.30
C VAL A 446 41.62 29.09 -12.77
N VAL A 447 42.16 30.28 -13.02
CA VAL A 447 43.48 30.49 -13.65
C VAL A 447 44.38 31.30 -12.73
N GLY A 448 45.68 31.01 -12.73
CA GLY A 448 46.66 31.75 -11.93
C GLY A 448 46.65 31.41 -10.44
N VAL A 449 46.02 30.29 -10.06
CA VAL A 449 45.95 29.83 -8.68
C VAL A 449 47.36 29.55 -8.15
N LEU A 450 47.71 30.23 -7.06
CA LEU A 450 48.96 30.03 -6.31
C LEU A 450 48.70 29.18 -5.06
N VAL A 451 49.59 28.23 -4.79
CA VAL A 451 49.56 27.40 -3.58
C VAL A 451 49.68 28.24 -2.31
N ARG A 452 48.93 27.88 -1.27
CA ARG A 452 48.83 28.56 0.04
C ARG A 452 48.39 30.04 0.01
N ALA A 453 47.90 30.52 -1.13
CA ALA A 453 47.24 31.82 -1.24
C ALA A 453 45.71 31.64 -1.25
N THR A 454 44.99 32.54 -0.59
CA THR A 454 43.51 32.53 -0.60
C THR A 454 42.99 33.27 -1.84
N HIS A 455 42.27 32.54 -2.70
CA HIS A 455 41.58 33.07 -3.87
C HIS A 455 40.08 33.20 -3.57
N ARG A 456 39.41 34.18 -4.19
CA ARG A 456 37.96 34.41 -4.01
C ARG A 456 37.26 34.45 -5.37
N TYR A 457 36.19 33.69 -5.48
CA TYR A 457 35.30 33.62 -6.64
C TYR A 457 33.84 33.79 -6.19
N GLU A 458 32.93 33.93 -7.15
CA GLU A 458 31.50 34.07 -6.91
C GLU A 458 30.74 33.27 -7.97
N ALA A 459 29.72 32.53 -7.54
CA ALA A 459 28.80 31.81 -8.42
C ALA A 459 27.36 32.17 -8.05
N THR A 460 26.51 32.41 -9.04
CA THR A 460 25.10 32.74 -8.79
C THR A 460 24.23 31.50 -8.96
N LEU A 461 23.50 31.15 -7.91
CA LEU A 461 22.49 30.11 -7.90
C LEU A 461 21.12 30.76 -8.13
N PHE A 462 20.34 30.29 -9.10
CA PHE A 462 19.02 30.84 -9.43
C PHE A 462 17.92 29.78 -9.32
N ASN A 463 16.74 30.20 -8.87
CA ASN A 463 15.55 29.35 -8.83
C ASN A 463 14.60 29.68 -9.99
N LYS A 464 14.53 28.79 -10.99
CA LYS A 464 13.55 28.90 -12.10
C LYS A 464 12.19 28.29 -11.77
N GLY A 465 12.05 27.62 -10.63
CA GLY A 465 10.81 27.00 -10.20
C GLY A 465 9.84 27.99 -9.52
N PRO A 466 8.54 27.67 -9.47
CA PRO A 466 7.52 28.48 -8.79
C PRO A 466 7.49 28.25 -7.27
N ILE A 467 8.29 27.31 -6.73
CA ILE A 467 8.34 26.94 -5.32
C ILE A 467 9.67 27.35 -4.67
N LYS A 468 9.66 27.57 -3.35
CA LYS A 468 10.89 27.85 -2.58
C LYS A 468 11.85 26.67 -2.68
N ALA A 469 13.14 26.97 -2.84
CA ALA A 469 14.18 25.96 -2.97
C ALA A 469 15.20 26.08 -1.83
N PRO A 470 14.97 25.38 -0.70
CA PRO A 470 16.00 25.18 0.32
C PRO A 470 17.16 24.36 -0.25
N PHE A 471 18.39 24.77 0.04
CA PHE A 471 19.61 24.06 -0.37
C PHE A 471 20.61 23.95 0.79
N SER A 472 21.47 22.94 0.73
CA SER A 472 22.63 22.78 1.60
C SER A 472 23.80 22.14 0.84
N LEU A 473 25.02 22.63 1.08
CA LEU A 473 26.24 22.07 0.54
C LEU A 473 26.55 20.73 1.21
N LEU A 474 26.77 19.68 0.41
CA LEU A 474 27.29 18.41 0.91
C LEU A 474 28.81 18.53 1.17
N PRO A 475 29.33 17.97 2.27
CA PRO A 475 30.76 18.02 2.59
C PRO A 475 31.65 17.48 1.45
N PRO A 476 32.73 18.18 1.07
CA PRO A 476 33.70 17.66 0.10
C PRO A 476 34.35 16.36 0.59
N THR A 477 34.55 15.41 -0.33
CA THR A 477 35.16 14.10 -0.02
C THR A 477 36.66 14.03 -0.34
N THR A 478 37.18 15.02 -1.07
CA THR A 478 38.56 15.10 -1.55
C THR A 478 39.41 16.05 -0.71
N ALA A 479 40.73 15.83 -0.69
CA ALA A 479 41.66 16.72 0.00
C ALA A 479 41.72 18.13 -0.64
N MET A 480 41.65 18.20 -1.97
CA MET A 480 41.60 19.48 -2.70
C MET A 480 40.23 20.16 -2.53
N GLY A 481 39.12 19.41 -2.59
CA GLY A 481 37.78 19.94 -2.30
C GLY A 481 37.66 20.52 -0.89
N SER A 482 38.34 19.92 0.09
CA SER A 482 38.42 20.43 1.48
C SER A 482 39.18 21.76 1.61
N CYS A 483 39.87 22.22 0.55
CA CYS A 483 40.51 23.54 0.50
C CYS A 483 39.53 24.66 0.06
N PHE A 484 38.27 24.34 -0.22
CA PHE A 484 37.22 25.28 -0.60
C PHE A 484 36.24 25.54 0.54
N THR A 485 35.79 26.80 0.66
CA THR A 485 34.74 27.23 1.57
C THR A 485 33.72 28.05 0.81
N PHE A 486 32.45 27.65 0.89
CA PHE A 486 31.32 28.33 0.26
C PHE A 486 30.55 29.13 1.31
N LEU A 487 30.07 30.32 0.97
CA LEU A 487 29.24 31.17 1.83
C LEU A 487 28.09 31.80 1.03
N PRO A 488 26.82 31.59 1.42
CA PRO A 488 26.36 30.67 2.47
C PRO A 488 26.52 29.19 2.07
N GLN A 489 26.60 28.29 3.06
CA GLN A 489 26.61 26.83 2.84
C GLN A 489 25.20 26.26 2.73
N GLU A 490 24.21 26.90 3.36
CA GLU A 490 22.79 26.55 3.31
C GLU A 490 21.94 27.81 3.18
N GLY A 491 20.73 27.66 2.64
CA GLY A 491 19.82 28.80 2.47
C GLY A 491 18.53 28.41 1.75
N ILE A 492 17.69 29.40 1.46
CA ILE A 492 16.42 29.20 0.74
C ILE A 492 16.33 30.24 -0.37
N VAL A 493 16.31 29.79 -1.62
CA VAL A 493 16.08 30.67 -2.78
C VAL A 493 14.59 30.74 -3.07
N ALA A 494 14.01 31.94 -3.00
CA ALA A 494 12.61 32.18 -3.34
C ALA A 494 12.35 31.95 -4.85
N PRO A 495 11.09 31.70 -5.27
CA PRO A 495 10.73 31.57 -6.68
C PRO A 495 11.22 32.74 -7.53
N GLY A 496 11.81 32.47 -8.69
CA GLY A 496 12.35 33.49 -9.60
C GLY A 496 13.55 34.30 -9.07
N SER A 497 14.05 33.99 -7.86
CA SER A 497 15.11 34.77 -7.20
C SER A 497 16.51 34.19 -7.43
N LEU A 498 17.51 35.00 -7.06
CA LEU A 498 18.94 34.75 -7.22
C LEU A 498 19.62 34.74 -5.84
N GLN A 499 20.59 33.84 -5.65
CA GLN A 499 21.44 33.76 -4.48
C GLN A 499 22.91 33.77 -4.93
N ALA A 500 23.69 34.74 -4.46
CA ALA A 500 25.14 34.74 -4.64
C ALA A 500 25.80 33.75 -3.65
N ILE A 501 26.68 32.91 -4.15
CA ILE A 501 27.54 32.01 -3.36
C ILE A 501 28.99 32.50 -3.51
N GLN A 502 29.56 33.00 -2.43
CA GLN A 502 30.98 33.35 -2.38
C GLN A 502 31.81 32.09 -2.16
N ILE A 503 32.88 31.94 -2.93
CA ILE A 503 33.75 30.77 -2.93
C ILE A 503 35.15 31.21 -2.55
N PHE A 504 35.68 30.69 -1.45
CA PHE A 504 37.06 30.91 -1.01
C PHE A 504 37.86 29.63 -1.24
N PHE A 505 39.07 29.74 -1.76
CA PHE A 505 39.91 28.60 -2.10
C PHE A 505 41.35 28.83 -1.65
N CYS A 506 41.89 27.96 -0.80
CA CYS A 506 43.27 28.03 -0.31
C CYS A 506 43.99 26.69 -0.50
N PRO A 507 44.49 26.38 -1.71
CA PRO A 507 45.05 25.06 -2.03
C PRO A 507 46.36 24.78 -1.30
N THR A 508 46.50 23.52 -0.88
CA THR A 508 47.72 22.99 -0.24
C THR A 508 48.55 22.09 -1.16
N MET A 509 47.97 21.62 -2.27
CA MET A 509 48.60 20.71 -3.24
C MET A 509 48.81 21.41 -4.59
N LEU A 510 49.79 20.93 -5.36
CA LEU A 510 50.16 21.44 -6.67
C LEU A 510 49.58 20.61 -7.82
N GLY A 511 49.51 21.20 -9.01
CA GLY A 511 49.11 20.52 -10.24
C GLY A 511 47.69 20.83 -10.68
N GLU A 512 47.21 20.09 -11.68
CA GLU A 512 45.84 20.20 -12.17
C GLU A 512 44.85 19.57 -11.19
N PHE A 513 43.66 20.16 -11.09
CA PHE A 513 42.57 19.64 -10.28
C PHE A 513 41.22 19.86 -10.96
N GLN A 514 40.27 19.01 -10.61
CA GLN A 514 38.87 19.09 -10.98
C GLN A 514 38.04 18.57 -9.81
N GLU A 515 37.21 19.42 -9.23
CA GLU A 515 36.41 19.11 -8.04
C GLU A 515 34.93 19.40 -8.31
N GLU A 516 34.05 18.46 -7.96
CA GLU A 516 32.61 18.58 -8.13
C GLU A 516 31.94 18.83 -6.77
N PHE A 517 31.35 20.01 -6.60
CA PHE A 517 30.63 20.39 -5.38
C PHE A 517 29.14 20.14 -5.57
N ARG A 518 28.52 19.46 -4.59
CA ARG A 518 27.13 19.02 -4.66
C ARG A 518 26.28 19.76 -3.63
N PHE A 519 25.26 20.46 -4.11
CA PHE A 519 24.28 21.15 -3.28
C PHE A 519 23.01 20.28 -3.25
N HIS A 520 22.71 19.69 -2.10
CA HIS A 520 21.43 19.05 -1.86
C HIS A 520 20.32 20.10 -1.91
N VAL A 521 19.17 19.74 -2.49
CA VAL A 521 17.99 20.60 -2.58
C VAL A 521 16.81 19.80 -2.05
N THR A 522 16.16 20.26 -0.98
CA THR A 522 15.11 19.48 -0.33
C THR A 522 13.94 19.27 -1.29
N GLY A 523 13.51 18.01 -1.45
CA GLY A 523 12.46 17.64 -2.39
C GLY A 523 12.92 17.49 -3.85
N SER A 524 14.22 17.62 -4.15
CA SER A 524 14.81 17.14 -5.41
C SER A 524 15.55 15.82 -5.18
N PRO A 525 15.37 14.78 -6.02
CA PRO A 525 16.14 13.54 -5.92
C PRO A 525 17.59 13.69 -6.42
N LYS A 526 17.88 14.76 -7.18
CA LYS A 526 19.23 15.04 -7.72
C LYS A 526 19.77 16.33 -7.12
N PRO A 527 21.00 16.35 -6.58
CA PRO A 527 21.65 17.58 -6.14
C PRO A 527 22.01 18.46 -7.36
N VAL A 528 22.14 19.76 -7.12
CA VAL A 528 22.70 20.71 -8.09
C VAL A 528 24.22 20.68 -7.95
N THR A 529 24.94 20.62 -9.07
CA THR A 529 26.41 20.52 -9.06
C THR A 529 27.07 21.79 -9.58
N LEU A 530 28.27 22.06 -9.08
CA LEU A 530 29.20 23.05 -9.62
C LEU A 530 30.59 22.41 -9.67
N THR A 531 31.16 22.32 -10.87
CA THR A 531 32.50 21.78 -11.09
C THR A 531 33.51 22.91 -11.13
N ILE A 532 34.57 22.85 -10.31
CA ILE A 532 35.66 23.84 -10.32
C ILE A 532 36.93 23.17 -10.80
N ARG A 533 37.58 23.75 -11.81
CA ARG A 533 38.74 23.19 -12.51
C ARG A 533 39.85 24.20 -12.63
N GLY A 534 41.10 23.77 -12.52
CA GLY A 534 42.23 24.66 -12.71
C GLY A 534 43.57 23.98 -12.47
N CYS A 535 44.63 24.80 -12.41
CA CYS A 535 45.99 24.35 -12.14
C CYS A 535 46.60 25.19 -11.02
N VAL A 536 46.97 24.55 -9.91
CA VAL A 536 47.67 25.19 -8.78
C VAL A 536 49.16 25.24 -9.09
N LYS A 537 49.68 26.45 -9.22
CA LYS A 537 51.08 26.74 -9.48
C LYS A 537 51.84 27.00 -8.19
N GLY A 538 53.07 26.50 -8.14
CA GLY A 538 54.00 26.77 -7.04
C GLY A 538 54.71 28.12 -7.19
N PRO A 539 55.38 28.59 -6.12
CA PRO A 539 56.20 29.79 -6.18
C PRO A 539 57.43 29.60 -7.07
N THR A 540 57.82 30.65 -7.79
CA THR A 540 58.99 30.62 -8.68
C THR A 540 60.17 31.34 -8.03
N PHE A 541 61.33 30.67 -7.95
CA PHE A 541 62.57 31.21 -7.41
C PHE A 541 63.70 31.13 -8.42
N HIS A 542 64.69 32.02 -8.30
CA HIS A 542 65.96 31.90 -9.00
C HIS A 542 67.12 32.49 -8.17
N PHE A 543 68.34 32.03 -8.44
CA PHE A 543 69.55 32.64 -7.90
C PHE A 543 70.12 33.68 -8.87
N ASN A 544 70.83 34.68 -8.36
CA ASN A 544 71.53 35.68 -9.17
C ASN A 544 72.76 35.13 -9.92
N VAL A 545 73.22 33.92 -9.57
CA VAL A 545 74.39 33.24 -10.14
C VAL A 545 74.01 31.83 -10.59
N PRO A 546 74.67 31.27 -11.63
CA PRO A 546 74.37 29.93 -12.14
C PRO A 546 75.00 28.79 -11.31
N ALA A 547 76.07 29.08 -10.56
CA ALA A 547 76.76 28.13 -9.68
C ALA A 547 77.63 28.89 -8.65
N LEU A 548 78.04 28.20 -7.58
CA LEU A 548 79.03 28.66 -6.60
C LEU A 548 80.36 27.92 -6.79
N HIS A 549 81.40 28.65 -7.18
CA HIS A 549 82.74 28.10 -7.39
C HIS A 549 83.68 28.61 -6.28
N PHE A 550 83.92 27.78 -5.26
CA PHE A 550 84.86 28.09 -4.16
C PHE A 550 86.33 27.95 -4.59
N GLY A 551 86.59 27.40 -5.79
CA GLY A 551 87.93 27.20 -6.31
C GLY A 551 88.70 26.16 -5.51
N ASP A 552 89.98 26.44 -5.29
CA ASP A 552 90.90 25.60 -4.52
C ASP A 552 90.87 26.04 -3.05
N VAL A 553 90.51 25.14 -2.13
CA VAL A 553 90.29 25.41 -0.71
C VAL A 553 91.26 24.64 0.19
N SER A 554 91.68 25.27 1.28
CA SER A 554 92.65 24.72 2.25
C SER A 554 91.98 24.05 3.45
N PHE A 555 92.67 23.10 4.07
CA PHE A 555 92.20 22.40 5.27
C PHE A 555 91.95 23.36 6.44
N GLY A 556 90.75 23.35 7.02
CA GLY A 556 90.39 24.12 8.22
C GLY A 556 90.30 25.64 8.05
N PHE A 557 90.43 26.17 6.83
CA PHE A 557 90.28 27.60 6.57
C PHE A 557 88.88 27.90 6.00
N PRO A 558 88.02 28.66 6.70
CA PRO A 558 86.69 28.98 6.21
C PRO A 558 86.74 29.97 5.04
N HIS A 559 86.20 29.56 3.89
CA HIS A 559 86.00 30.43 2.73
C HIS A 559 84.51 30.70 2.53
N THR A 560 84.12 31.96 2.31
CA THR A 560 82.72 32.38 2.19
C THR A 560 82.44 32.98 0.82
N LEU A 561 81.40 32.48 0.15
CA LEU A 561 80.81 33.11 -1.03
C LEU A 561 79.42 33.65 -0.71
N GLU A 562 79.00 34.66 -1.47
CA GLU A 562 77.68 35.29 -1.34
C GLU A 562 76.86 35.11 -2.62
N CYS A 563 75.57 34.82 -2.46
CA CYS A 563 74.61 34.84 -3.55
C CYS A 563 73.25 35.36 -3.08
N ARG A 564 72.36 35.65 -4.02
CA ARG A 564 71.02 36.20 -3.77
C ARG A 564 69.97 35.26 -4.34
N LEU A 565 69.00 34.90 -3.50
CA LEU A 565 67.82 34.13 -3.87
C LEU A 565 66.63 35.08 -4.05
N PHE A 566 66.07 35.14 -5.26
CA PHE A 566 64.90 35.95 -5.59
C PHE A 566 63.62 35.10 -5.53
N ASN A 567 62.57 35.62 -4.88
CA ASN A 567 61.20 35.12 -5.01
C ASN A 567 60.50 35.93 -6.09
N THR A 568 60.19 35.29 -7.22
CA THR A 568 59.48 35.91 -8.35
C THR A 568 57.96 35.66 -8.32
N SER A 569 57.45 34.99 -7.29
CA SER A 569 56.02 34.78 -7.10
C SER A 569 55.34 35.96 -6.39
N LEU A 570 54.02 36.05 -6.56
CA LEU A 570 53.16 37.07 -5.94
C LEU A 570 52.79 36.76 -4.48
N ALA A 571 53.33 35.67 -3.91
CA ALA A 571 53.09 35.27 -2.53
C ALA A 571 54.41 35.27 -1.73
N HIS A 572 54.33 35.57 -0.44
CA HIS A 572 55.48 35.46 0.46
C HIS A 572 55.70 33.98 0.81
N MET A 573 56.96 33.54 0.88
CA MET A 573 57.30 32.12 1.01
C MET A 573 58.40 31.90 2.04
N ALA A 574 58.16 30.97 2.97
CA ALA A 574 59.18 30.47 3.88
C ALA A 574 60.01 29.40 3.16
N VAL A 575 61.34 29.51 3.24
CA VAL A 575 62.29 28.59 2.62
C VAL A 575 63.34 28.13 3.62
N ASN A 576 63.70 26.85 3.52
CA ASN A 576 64.84 26.24 4.21
C ASN A 576 65.95 25.98 3.19
N LEU A 577 67.19 26.19 3.61
CA LEU A 577 68.39 26.09 2.79
C LEU A 577 69.34 25.07 3.41
N ARG A 578 69.76 24.09 2.60
CA ARG A 578 70.71 23.05 2.98
C ARG A 578 71.61 22.71 1.81
N ILE A 579 72.77 22.10 2.07
CA ILE A 579 73.59 21.54 1.01
C ILE A 579 73.38 20.03 0.97
N ALA A 580 72.97 19.52 -0.19
CA ALA A 580 72.72 18.10 -0.37
C ALA A 580 74.07 17.35 -0.45
N GLY A 581 74.29 16.40 0.45
CA GLY A 581 75.57 15.68 0.57
C GLY A 581 76.62 16.37 1.46
N ASP A 582 76.23 17.44 2.17
CA ASP A 582 76.97 17.91 3.35
C ASP A 582 76.69 16.96 4.52
N GLY A 583 77.74 16.58 5.27
CA GLY A 583 77.70 15.46 6.22
C GLY A 583 76.74 15.67 7.40
N SER A 584 76.30 14.57 8.01
CA SER A 584 75.38 14.60 9.17
C SER A 584 76.07 14.64 10.54
N GLY A 585 77.41 14.64 10.57
CA GLY A 585 78.21 14.70 11.78
C GLY A 585 78.33 16.10 12.40
N GLU A 586 79.28 16.26 13.32
CA GLU A 586 79.62 17.56 13.90
C GLU A 586 80.10 18.56 12.83
N PHE A 587 79.95 19.85 13.13
CA PHE A 587 80.45 20.91 12.25
C PHE A 587 81.97 20.86 12.10
N SER A 588 82.44 21.15 10.90
CA SER A 588 83.84 21.47 10.59
C SER A 588 84.44 22.44 11.60
N VAL A 589 85.64 22.12 12.09
CA VAL A 589 86.40 22.95 13.04
C VAL A 589 87.46 23.72 12.26
N ASP A 590 87.49 25.04 12.41
CA ASP A 590 88.53 25.86 11.79
C ASP A 590 89.91 25.69 12.45
N SER A 591 90.97 26.00 11.72
CA SER A 591 92.36 25.79 12.17
C SER A 591 92.71 26.58 13.44
N PHE A 592 92.08 27.73 13.67
CA PHE A 592 92.32 28.55 14.87
C PHE A 592 91.71 27.89 16.11
N THR A 593 90.46 27.43 15.99
CA THR A 593 89.75 26.66 17.02
C THR A 593 90.43 25.32 17.29
N GLN A 594 91.02 24.70 16.27
CA GLN A 594 91.82 23.48 16.41
C GLN A 594 93.08 23.74 17.25
N MET A 595 93.86 24.79 16.92
CA MET A 595 95.05 25.17 17.71
C MET A 595 94.72 25.59 19.16
N GLN A 596 93.57 26.22 19.40
CA GLN A 596 93.11 26.52 20.78
C GLN A 596 92.69 25.27 21.57
N ARG A 597 92.32 24.16 20.90
CA ARG A 597 91.95 22.90 21.56
C ARG A 597 93.12 21.96 21.82
N ASP A 598 94.25 22.12 21.13
CA ASP A 598 95.44 21.27 21.29
C ASP A 598 96.09 21.35 22.69
N SER A 599 95.68 22.30 23.55
CA SER A 599 96.06 22.31 24.96
C SER A 599 95.32 21.26 25.82
N ASN A 600 94.32 20.55 25.30
CA ASN A 600 93.59 19.48 25.99
C ASN A 600 93.68 18.13 25.24
N GLN A 601 94.30 17.13 25.88
CA GLN A 601 94.61 15.82 25.30
C GLN A 601 93.40 14.85 25.16
N SER A 602 92.22 15.30 24.73
CA SER A 602 91.00 14.47 24.69
C SER A 602 90.72 13.78 23.34
N TRP A 603 91.32 14.20 22.22
CA TRP A 603 90.91 13.75 20.87
C TRP A 603 91.56 12.46 20.36
N ARG A 604 92.54 11.85 21.06
CA ARG A 604 93.20 10.60 20.61
C ARG A 604 92.45 9.31 20.90
N LYS A 605 91.25 9.35 21.48
CA LYS A 605 90.45 8.15 21.82
C LYS A 605 88.96 8.31 21.51
N GLU A 606 88.57 8.32 20.23
CA GLU A 606 87.24 7.84 19.77
C GLU A 606 87.12 7.74 18.23
N ALA A 607 88.15 7.21 17.57
CA ALA A 607 88.12 6.96 16.12
C ALA A 607 87.49 5.60 15.77
N ARG A 608 86.16 5.48 15.87
CA ARG A 608 85.38 4.36 15.28
C ARG A 608 83.98 4.79 14.80
N GLY A 609 83.94 5.41 13.63
CA GLY A 609 82.73 5.68 12.84
C GLY A 609 83.11 6.42 11.55
N PRO A 610 82.30 6.35 10.47
CA PRO A 610 82.49 7.22 9.31
C PRO A 610 82.20 8.67 9.72
N LEU A 611 83.26 9.46 9.87
CA LEU A 611 83.14 10.89 10.13
C LEU A 611 82.84 11.59 8.80
N GLU A 612 81.55 11.82 8.53
CA GLU A 612 81.09 12.79 7.55
C GLU A 612 80.79 14.11 8.28
N PRO A 613 81.78 14.98 8.52
CA PRO A 613 81.55 16.27 9.17
C PRO A 613 80.66 17.15 8.30
N ARG A 614 79.96 18.07 8.96
CA ARG A 614 79.17 19.10 8.31
C ARG A 614 80.05 20.31 8.01
N GLU A 615 80.47 20.44 6.76
CA GLU A 615 81.53 21.35 6.31
C GLU A 615 81.00 22.69 5.80
N PHE A 616 79.68 22.82 5.61
CA PHE A 616 79.06 24.05 5.14
C PHE A 616 78.13 24.70 6.16
N ALA A 617 78.31 26.02 6.33
CA ALA A 617 77.42 26.89 7.09
C ALA A 617 76.71 27.87 6.15
N ILE A 618 75.38 27.92 6.22
CA ILE A 618 74.53 28.81 5.43
C ILE A 618 73.90 29.85 6.35
N LYS A 619 74.03 31.14 6.01
CA LYS A 619 73.45 32.25 6.79
C LYS A 619 72.64 33.19 5.88
N PRO A 620 71.32 33.38 6.13
CA PRO A 620 70.45 32.57 6.99
C PRO A 620 70.17 31.18 6.37
N SER A 621 70.03 30.13 7.19
CA SER A 621 69.62 28.79 6.74
C SER A 621 68.10 28.63 6.58
N THR A 622 67.31 29.51 7.18
CA THR A 622 65.85 29.58 7.06
C THR A 622 65.44 31.05 6.97
N THR A 623 64.57 31.41 6.03
CA THR A 623 64.07 32.79 5.88
C THR A 623 62.65 32.81 5.31
N VAL A 624 61.98 33.97 5.37
CA VAL A 624 60.71 34.24 4.68
C VAL A 624 60.93 35.33 3.63
N ILE A 625 60.91 34.96 2.36
CA ILE A 625 61.10 35.89 1.25
C ILE A 625 59.73 36.46 0.83
N ARG A 626 59.59 37.79 0.91
CA ARG A 626 58.36 38.49 0.48
C ARG A 626 58.06 38.24 -1.00
N ALA A 627 56.80 38.43 -1.40
CA ALA A 627 56.41 38.45 -2.81
C ALA A 627 57.27 39.46 -3.59
N LEU A 628 57.77 39.06 -4.76
CA LEU A 628 58.69 39.84 -5.61
C LEU A 628 59.96 40.34 -4.89
N GLY A 629 60.34 39.73 -3.76
CA GLY A 629 61.49 40.11 -2.94
C GLY A 629 62.72 39.22 -3.13
N TRP A 630 63.77 39.48 -2.37
CA TRP A 630 65.00 38.69 -2.37
C TRP A 630 65.58 38.49 -0.97
N GLN A 631 66.48 37.52 -0.85
CA GLN A 631 67.31 37.28 0.32
C GLN A 631 68.78 37.16 -0.12
N ASP A 632 69.66 37.92 0.54
CA ASP A 632 71.11 37.72 0.44
C ASP A 632 71.53 36.56 1.37
N LEU A 633 72.37 35.66 0.83
CA LEU A 633 72.82 34.41 1.46
C LEU A 633 74.35 34.37 1.51
N LYS A 634 74.90 33.96 2.64
CA LYS A 634 76.33 33.68 2.81
C LYS A 634 76.53 32.18 3.02
N ILE A 635 77.35 31.56 2.16
CA ILE A 635 77.69 30.14 2.22
C ILE A 635 79.18 30.04 2.54
N THR A 636 79.49 29.50 3.72
CA THR A 636 80.86 29.27 4.18
C THR A 636 81.19 27.78 4.08
N LEU A 637 82.29 27.43 3.42
CA LEU A 637 82.91 26.11 3.43
C LEU A 637 84.14 26.13 4.35
N CYS A 638 84.21 25.22 5.30
CA CYS A 638 85.44 24.90 6.04
C CYS A 638 85.76 23.41 5.80
N SER A 639 86.78 23.14 4.98
CA SER A 639 87.12 21.78 4.54
C SER A 639 87.90 21.04 5.63
N ASN A 640 87.32 20.01 6.22
CA ASN A 640 87.96 19.11 7.19
C ASN A 640 88.16 17.69 6.60
N THR A 641 87.77 17.48 5.35
CA THR A 641 87.96 16.25 4.56
C THR A 641 88.71 16.55 3.26
N VAL A 642 89.58 15.62 2.85
CA VAL A 642 90.36 15.72 1.61
C VAL A 642 89.51 15.16 0.46
N ARG A 643 88.72 16.01 -0.20
CA ARG A 643 87.85 15.62 -1.32
C ARG A 643 87.66 16.72 -2.37
N GLU A 644 87.19 16.32 -3.53
CA GLU A 644 86.55 17.23 -4.49
C GLU A 644 85.07 17.38 -4.11
N TYR A 645 84.58 18.61 -4.04
CA TYR A 645 83.20 18.94 -3.73
C TYR A 645 82.44 19.17 -5.03
N LYS A 646 81.41 18.37 -5.26
CA LYS A 646 80.42 18.52 -6.33
C LYS A 646 79.03 18.31 -5.70
N LEU A 647 78.54 19.36 -5.05
CA LEU A 647 77.34 19.35 -4.23
C LEU A 647 76.34 20.39 -4.75
N GLU A 648 75.17 20.49 -4.11
CA GLU A 648 74.13 21.46 -4.47
C GLU A 648 73.63 22.20 -3.24
N LEU A 649 73.56 23.53 -3.30
CA LEU A 649 72.75 24.33 -2.38
C LEU A 649 71.28 24.18 -2.78
N VAL A 650 70.50 23.53 -1.94
CA VAL A 650 69.12 23.17 -2.17
C VAL A 650 68.18 24.10 -1.38
N VAL A 651 67.14 24.58 -2.07
CA VAL A 651 66.00 25.30 -1.51
C VAL A 651 64.84 24.33 -1.30
N ASP A 652 64.44 24.11 -0.06
CA ASP A 652 63.18 23.44 0.29
C ASP A 652 62.12 24.52 0.63
N VAL A 653 60.93 24.45 0.02
CA VAL A 653 59.86 25.44 0.23
C VAL A 653 58.86 24.91 1.26
N VAL A 654 58.72 25.62 2.38
CA VAL A 654 58.03 25.14 3.57
C VAL A 654 56.53 24.95 3.32
N GLY A 655 56.10 23.69 3.39
CA GLY A 655 54.71 23.29 3.13
C GLY A 655 54.32 23.30 1.65
N VAL A 656 55.29 23.24 0.73
CA VAL A 656 55.05 23.07 -0.71
C VAL A 656 55.87 21.89 -1.26
N GLY A 657 57.17 21.80 -0.95
CA GLY A 657 57.99 20.68 -1.41
C GLY A 657 59.49 20.82 -1.10
N ASN A 658 60.17 19.69 -1.02
CA ASN A 658 61.62 19.61 -0.84
C ASN A 658 62.33 19.62 -2.21
N ARG A 659 63.57 20.14 -2.25
CA ARG A 659 64.41 20.28 -3.45
C ARG A 659 63.72 21.00 -4.61
N TRP A 660 63.12 22.14 -4.28
CA TRP A 660 62.37 23.01 -5.20
C TRP A 660 63.27 23.73 -6.22
N LEU A 661 64.46 24.14 -5.77
CA LEU A 661 65.51 24.73 -6.59
C LEU A 661 66.87 24.25 -6.07
N ALA A 662 67.83 24.04 -6.97
CA ALA A 662 69.19 23.67 -6.64
C ALA A 662 70.18 24.60 -7.35
N LEU A 663 71.24 25.00 -6.64
CA LEU A 663 72.37 25.76 -7.16
C LEU A 663 73.63 24.90 -7.06
N PRO A 664 74.28 24.53 -8.18
CA PRO A 664 75.50 23.75 -8.17
C PRO A 664 76.62 24.43 -7.37
N LEU A 665 77.36 23.66 -6.60
CA LEU A 665 78.47 24.10 -5.78
C LEU A 665 79.69 23.22 -6.05
N THR A 666 80.82 23.86 -6.35
CA THR A 666 82.09 23.17 -6.59
C THR A 666 83.25 23.76 -5.78
N ALA A 667 84.08 22.89 -5.23
CA ALA A 667 85.36 23.23 -4.60
C ALA A 667 86.35 22.07 -4.80
N ARG A 668 87.65 22.34 -4.81
CA ARG A 668 88.69 21.30 -4.80
C ARG A 668 89.57 21.49 -3.57
N TYR A 669 89.82 20.42 -2.83
CA TYR A 669 90.84 20.46 -1.79
C TYR A 669 92.23 20.67 -2.42
N GLN A 670 92.97 21.69 -1.96
CA GLN A 670 94.38 21.87 -2.29
C GLN A 670 95.24 21.67 -1.04
N GLY A 671 95.99 20.57 -1.00
CA GLY A 671 97.05 20.38 -0.03
C GLY A 671 98.26 21.25 -0.38
N PHE A 672 98.86 21.88 0.62
CA PHE A 672 100.14 22.57 0.45
C PHE A 672 101.21 21.58 -0.03
N PRO A 673 101.90 21.83 -1.16
CA PRO A 673 103.06 21.03 -1.53
C PRO A 673 104.24 21.40 -0.63
N CYS A 674 104.61 20.52 0.29
CA CYS A 674 105.90 20.62 0.98
C CYS A 674 107.02 20.30 -0.02
N SER A 675 107.79 21.31 -0.42
CA SER A 675 108.93 21.16 -1.34
C SER A 675 110.03 20.25 -0.78
N PRO A 676 110.54 19.27 -1.55
CA PRO A 676 111.68 18.45 -1.12
C PRO A 676 113.02 19.12 -1.49
N HIS A 677 113.76 19.56 -0.47
CA HIS A 677 115.18 20.00 -0.49
C HIS A 677 115.62 21.14 -1.44
N GLY A 678 116.41 22.09 -0.88
CA GLY A 678 117.06 23.19 -1.60
C GLY A 678 118.20 23.83 -0.80
N GLU A 679 119.40 23.30 -1.01
CA GLU A 679 120.79 23.77 -0.80
C GLU A 679 121.12 25.13 -0.09
N MET A 680 122.12 25.08 0.81
CA MET A 680 123.12 26.15 1.12
C MET A 680 124.02 26.41 -0.12
N PRO A 681 124.73 27.56 -0.33
CA PRO A 681 125.66 28.22 0.64
C PRO A 681 125.81 29.76 0.39
N PRO A 682 126.91 30.49 0.72
CA PRO A 682 128.07 30.22 1.58
C PRO A 682 128.33 31.28 2.69
N SER A 683 129.41 31.05 3.45
CA SER A 683 129.91 31.90 4.53
C SER A 683 130.76 33.09 4.06
N HIS A 684 130.75 34.18 4.83
CA HIS A 684 131.90 35.08 4.99
C HIS A 684 131.93 35.72 6.38
N SER A 685 133.12 36.08 6.83
CA SER A 685 133.47 36.42 8.22
C SER A 685 133.71 37.92 8.46
N GLN A 686 133.42 38.35 9.70
CA GLN A 686 133.97 39.50 10.42
C GLN A 686 133.73 40.93 9.88
N ALA A 687 133.08 41.74 10.71
CA ALA A 687 133.81 42.67 11.58
C ALA A 687 133.31 42.47 13.03
#